data_AF-A0AAE3ZIU9-F1
#
_entry.id   AF-A0AAE3ZIU9-F1
#
_cell.length_a   1.000
_cell.length_b   1.000
_cell.length_c   1.000
_cell.angle_alpha   90.00
_cell.angle_beta   90.00
_cell.angle_gamma   90.00
#
_symmetry.space_group_name_H-M   'P 1'
#
loop_
_entity.id
_entity.type
_entity.pdbx_description
1 polymer ?
#
loop_
_entity_poly.entity_id
_entity_poly.type
_entity_poly.pdbx_seq_one_letter_code
_entity_poly.pdbx_strand_id
1 'polypeptide(L)'
;MRRTLLTAALAAVLVAGTGVPVSAAPPNAAPGWSIEDGKLTWRSDSLVPIGDAMVEFWAGDRLLGRPAPDADQRTLRLDVGTGPLPDDLTVKVGGRPLDARPSSSRAQAPVTEIPPLPANPVDPGIRGPYRTVRGGYELPAATLPGLPAPVEMVAEVVAPRDAPGARPLALFLHGRHLWCYAPDGGTDFTLDWPCAPGSVPVPSHLGYLQAQELLASQGYITVSIAANGINAQDGALDEAGAGARSALVRRHLEVWAGRAGAPPIVRSVPAADLSKVLLIGHSRGGEGVNRAAIDSLTPGTRPRWTIRGLLLIGPTIFGQNPAPDVPSATILPGCDGDVADLQGQMFADATRGVSKGRALHSVLYAVGANHNYFNTEWTPGQAAAPANDDWFLPDDAVCGPDAPTRLAPAAQQTMGATYIAAAARLFVAGDDRVRPLLDGTGRRAPSADPARVLSHAVGGNRTTAILPADGYRTGGGARLCDQVTRDDDACEPLPFYGSPHAAMFRLLYDEPGRQAIRYDWTAAGTPMTVSPPTAARLGSAERLALRLAVPQNTPPATFGVSVTDTAGRTTALGDVTVTGLPAGEFGTPVWAQEVRVPRHGVRDVATLTLTPRAASGTAWLIDAWGWSPGTPDPRTTPLPRVDVAGRVVTEGGPGEDRTYRIPVAVTGAGDARLRLSVVQPDGASSVSWTTTVRPGQTRIDVPVTVRGDDVWNHTAEVIEVLAKAETGVLVGDYVGTVDVVNDDPAGTVTAGPVTGSVTEGGTLTWRLTLSTPSESYYAETVYAAFPPAGGPELSTVDVDPQWLLDTFGVPAEPARPLHEVVYWWPYIPAGSLTAEFSIPTIRDDLAEPAETVELRPISDERPPLTGVVTD
;
A
#
# COMPACT_ATOMS: atom_id res chain seq x y z
N MET A 1 73.69 -47.43 -0.79
CA MET A 1 74.21 -46.71 -1.97
C MET A 1 73.09 -45.84 -2.54
N ARG A 2 73.34 -44.52 -2.63
CA ARG A 2 72.68 -43.42 -3.42
C ARG A 2 71.14 -43.38 -3.51
N ARG A 3 70.43 -42.42 -2.89
CA ARG A 3 70.21 -40.99 -3.24
C ARG A 3 69.69 -40.71 -4.67
N THR A 4 68.64 -39.87 -4.68
CA THR A 4 68.21 -38.80 -5.61
C THR A 4 67.19 -39.04 -6.77
N LEU A 5 66.11 -38.24 -6.67
CA LEU A 5 65.43 -37.39 -7.69
C LEU A 5 64.21 -37.91 -8.50
N LEU A 6 63.09 -37.20 -8.28
CA LEU A 6 62.09 -36.63 -9.21
C LEU A 6 61.36 -37.54 -10.22
N THR A 7 60.02 -37.57 -10.14
CA THR A 7 59.13 -37.23 -11.27
C THR A 7 57.67 -37.07 -10.83
N ALA A 8 56.92 -36.35 -11.67
CA ALA A 8 55.75 -35.54 -11.37
C ALA A 8 54.40 -36.29 -11.31
N ALA A 9 53.45 -35.57 -10.72
CA ALA A 9 52.05 -35.89 -10.55
C ALA A 9 51.25 -35.90 -11.87
N LEU A 10 50.18 -36.71 -11.90
CA LEU A 10 48.97 -36.47 -12.69
C LEU A 10 47.79 -37.11 -11.96
N ALA A 11 46.91 -36.30 -11.38
CA ALA A 11 45.58 -36.71 -10.96
C ALA A 11 44.62 -35.54 -11.16
N ALA A 12 43.69 -35.73 -12.08
CA ALA A 12 42.68 -34.76 -12.46
C ALA A 12 41.72 -34.50 -11.29
N VAL A 13 41.58 -33.23 -10.92
CA VAL A 13 40.50 -32.74 -10.07
C VAL A 13 39.70 -31.74 -10.93
N LEU A 14 38.46 -32.10 -11.26
CA LEU A 14 37.47 -31.14 -11.70
C LEU A 14 37.15 -30.22 -10.52
N VAL A 15 37.53 -28.95 -10.61
CA VAL A 15 36.91 -27.87 -9.83
C VAL A 15 36.21 -26.97 -10.85
N ALA A 16 34.88 -27.11 -10.91
CA ALA A 16 34.03 -26.07 -11.46
C ALA A 16 34.03 -24.91 -10.46
N GLY A 17 34.73 -23.82 -10.80
CA GLY A 17 34.62 -22.54 -10.11
C GLY A 17 33.78 -21.61 -10.96
N THR A 18 32.48 -21.53 -10.66
CA THR A 18 31.61 -20.45 -11.10
C THR A 18 31.97 -19.19 -10.31
N GLY A 19 32.80 -18.32 -10.89
CA GLY A 19 32.99 -16.96 -10.38
C GLY A 19 31.80 -16.11 -10.78
N VAL A 20 31.02 -15.66 -9.79
CA VAL A 20 29.97 -14.64 -9.97
C VAL A 20 30.67 -13.30 -10.25
N PRO A 21 30.32 -12.53 -11.29
CA PRO A 21 30.86 -11.19 -11.49
C PRO A 21 30.39 -10.28 -10.34
N VAL A 22 31.31 -9.56 -9.72
CA VAL A 22 31.04 -8.63 -8.63
C VAL A 22 30.57 -7.30 -9.25
N SER A 23 29.29 -6.97 -9.01
CA SER A 23 28.66 -5.70 -9.41
C SER A 23 29.11 -4.57 -8.46
N ALA A 24 29.40 -3.39 -8.99
CA ALA A 24 29.84 -2.24 -8.20
C ALA A 24 28.64 -1.48 -7.60
N ALA A 25 28.73 -1.15 -6.31
CA ALA A 25 27.75 -0.32 -5.62
C ALA A 25 27.91 1.17 -6.05
N PRO A 26 26.82 1.96 -6.15
CA PRO A 26 26.89 3.37 -6.47
C PRO A 26 27.61 4.13 -5.36
N PRO A 27 28.43 5.13 -5.68
CA PRO A 27 29.03 5.98 -4.67
C PRO A 27 27.93 6.67 -3.86
N ASN A 28 28.03 6.62 -2.54
CA ASN A 28 27.13 7.22 -1.54
C ASN A 28 25.70 6.65 -1.40
N ALA A 29 25.33 5.61 -2.14
CA ALA A 29 24.04 4.95 -1.91
C ALA A 29 24.05 4.09 -0.62
N ALA A 30 22.88 3.92 0.01
CA ALA A 30 22.71 2.97 1.10
C ALA A 30 23.18 1.54 0.68
N PRO A 31 23.52 0.64 1.60
CA PRO A 31 23.89 -0.74 1.24
C PRO A 31 22.82 -1.40 0.36
N GLY A 32 23.24 -2.09 -0.71
CA GLY A 32 22.37 -2.89 -1.56
C GLY A 32 21.99 -2.26 -2.90
N TRP A 33 22.23 -0.97 -3.12
CA TRP A 33 21.98 -0.36 -4.43
C TRP A 33 23.06 -0.73 -5.46
N SER A 34 22.69 -0.82 -6.74
CA SER A 34 23.53 -0.92 -7.93
C SER A 34 22.78 -0.41 -9.16
N ILE A 35 23.49 -0.22 -10.26
CA ILE A 35 22.92 0.09 -11.56
C ILE A 35 23.59 -0.81 -12.59
N GLU A 36 22.78 -1.41 -13.46
CA GLU A 36 23.29 -2.18 -14.60
C GLU A 36 22.32 -1.99 -15.77
N ASP A 37 22.83 -1.69 -16.97
CA ASP A 37 22.03 -1.52 -18.19
C ASP A 37 20.79 -0.59 -18.07
N GLY A 38 20.93 0.52 -17.35
CA GLY A 38 19.83 1.49 -17.14
C GLY A 38 18.76 1.06 -16.14
N LYS A 39 19.00 -0.04 -15.43
CA LYS A 39 18.12 -0.55 -14.38
C LYS A 39 18.71 -0.24 -13.03
N LEU A 40 18.12 0.74 -12.35
CA LEU A 40 18.38 0.97 -10.95
C LEU A 40 17.98 -0.29 -10.21
N THR A 41 18.95 -0.90 -9.57
CA THR A 41 18.81 -2.18 -8.90
C THR A 41 19.03 -1.96 -7.41
N TRP A 42 18.12 -2.44 -6.59
CA TRP A 42 18.38 -2.61 -5.17
C TRP A 42 18.30 -4.08 -4.82
N ARG A 43 19.34 -4.58 -4.18
CA ARG A 43 19.46 -5.93 -3.67
C ARG A 43 19.43 -5.90 -2.15
N SER A 44 18.39 -6.46 -1.57
CA SER A 44 18.30 -6.68 -0.13
C SER A 44 19.14 -7.88 0.31
N ASP A 45 19.68 -7.81 1.53
CA ASP A 45 20.36 -8.95 2.18
C ASP A 45 19.38 -10.09 2.52
N SER A 46 18.09 -9.77 2.63
CA SER A 46 16.98 -10.68 2.89
C SER A 46 15.99 -10.73 1.73
N LEU A 47 15.09 -11.72 1.72
CA LEU A 47 13.98 -11.75 0.78
C LEU A 47 13.07 -10.55 1.05
N VAL A 48 12.75 -9.81 -0.01
CA VAL A 48 11.75 -8.75 -0.02
C VAL A 48 10.38 -9.41 -0.24
N PRO A 49 9.50 -9.41 0.77
CA PRO A 49 8.21 -10.08 0.64
C PRO A 49 7.38 -9.52 -0.51
N ILE A 50 6.73 -10.39 -1.27
CA ILE A 50 5.68 -9.97 -2.20
C ILE A 50 4.41 -9.73 -1.38
N GLY A 51 4.12 -8.44 -1.17
CA GLY A 51 2.94 -7.95 -0.49
C GLY A 51 2.08 -7.02 -1.35
N ASP A 52 1.06 -6.46 -0.74
CA ASP A 52 0.23 -5.39 -1.26
C ASP A 52 0.94 -4.07 -1.43
N ALA A 53 1.70 -3.66 -0.42
CA ALA A 53 2.42 -2.40 -0.47
C ALA A 53 3.41 -2.43 -1.64
N MET A 54 3.28 -1.42 -2.49
CA MET A 54 4.16 -1.30 -3.63
C MET A 54 5.53 -0.93 -3.13
N VAL A 55 6.53 -1.69 -3.57
CA VAL A 55 7.92 -1.26 -3.48
C VAL A 55 8.07 -0.06 -4.41
N GLU A 56 8.69 0.98 -3.91
CA GLU A 56 8.90 2.25 -4.58
C GLU A 56 10.35 2.67 -4.37
N PHE A 57 11.01 3.12 -5.43
CA PHE A 57 12.31 3.76 -5.33
C PHE A 57 12.13 5.27 -5.26
N TRP A 58 12.79 5.90 -4.30
CA TRP A 58 12.68 7.32 -4.02
C TRP A 58 14.05 7.98 -4.06
N ALA A 59 14.07 9.26 -4.39
CA ALA A 59 15.18 10.18 -4.20
C ALA A 59 14.67 11.37 -3.37
N GLY A 60 15.01 11.36 -2.08
CA GLY A 60 14.44 12.28 -1.10
C GLY A 60 12.91 12.16 -1.04
N ASP A 61 12.22 13.25 -1.40
CA ASP A 61 10.75 13.34 -1.45
C ASP A 61 10.17 13.06 -2.83
N ARG A 62 10.97 12.67 -3.81
CA ARG A 62 10.53 12.35 -5.18
C ARG A 62 10.46 10.85 -5.40
N LEU A 63 9.31 10.36 -5.89
CA LEU A 63 9.17 8.98 -6.36
C LEU A 63 9.90 8.84 -7.71
N LEU A 64 10.83 7.90 -7.79
CA LEU A 64 11.51 7.54 -9.05
C LEU A 64 10.67 6.56 -9.86
N GLY A 65 9.96 5.65 -9.18
CA GLY A 65 9.09 4.66 -9.80
C GLY A 65 8.96 3.40 -8.96
N ARG A 66 8.29 2.40 -9.52
CA ARG A 66 8.00 1.12 -8.85
C ARG A 66 8.82 0.01 -9.48
N PRO A 67 9.87 -0.51 -8.81
CA PRO A 67 10.72 -1.55 -9.38
C PRO A 67 9.95 -2.86 -9.60
N ALA A 68 10.34 -3.59 -10.64
CA ALA A 68 9.96 -4.97 -10.84
C ALA A 68 10.83 -5.89 -9.96
N PRO A 69 10.25 -6.82 -9.20
CA PRO A 69 11.03 -7.84 -8.49
C PRO A 69 11.65 -8.82 -9.48
N ASP A 70 12.89 -9.22 -9.22
CA ASP A 70 13.56 -10.32 -9.91
C ASP A 70 13.12 -11.68 -9.35
N ALA A 71 13.44 -12.75 -10.07
CA ALA A 71 13.17 -14.12 -9.67
C ALA A 71 13.81 -14.53 -8.33
N ASP A 72 14.81 -13.80 -7.83
CA ASP A 72 15.45 -14.08 -6.54
C ASP A 72 14.75 -13.42 -5.33
N GLN A 73 13.75 -12.54 -5.55
CA GLN A 73 13.05 -11.73 -4.54
C GLN A 73 13.94 -10.93 -3.59
N ARG A 74 15.22 -10.77 -3.93
CA ARG A 74 16.12 -9.88 -3.21
C ARG A 74 16.42 -8.66 -4.05
N THR A 75 16.39 -8.85 -5.36
CA THR A 75 16.74 -7.87 -6.36
C THR A 75 15.47 -7.23 -6.91
N LEU A 76 15.41 -5.92 -6.84
CA LEU A 76 14.33 -5.06 -7.36
C LEU A 76 14.94 -4.17 -8.42
N ARG A 77 14.36 -4.15 -9.62
CA ARG A 77 14.88 -3.40 -10.77
C ARG A 77 13.86 -2.40 -11.26
N LEU A 78 14.20 -1.12 -11.22
CA LEU A 78 13.45 -0.06 -11.86
C LEU A 78 14.22 0.38 -13.09
N ASP A 79 13.57 0.39 -14.25
CA ASP A 79 14.13 1.06 -15.40
C ASP A 79 14.13 2.57 -15.13
N VAL A 80 15.32 3.14 -15.00
CA VAL A 80 15.51 4.58 -14.81
C VAL A 80 16.35 5.15 -15.96
N GLY A 81 16.65 4.34 -16.99
CA GLY A 81 17.76 4.66 -17.89
C GLY A 81 19.11 4.74 -17.15
N THR A 82 20.16 5.10 -17.86
CA THR A 82 21.53 5.31 -17.39
C THR A 82 21.89 6.76 -16.93
N GLY A 83 21.18 7.40 -15.99
CA GLY A 83 21.66 8.65 -15.35
C GLY A 83 22.00 8.46 -13.87
N PRO A 84 22.99 9.17 -13.27
CA PRO A 84 23.31 9.13 -11.86
C PRO A 84 22.09 9.25 -11.00
N LEU A 85 22.27 8.48 -9.94
CA LEU A 85 21.35 8.35 -8.87
C LEU A 85 21.57 9.54 -7.94
N PRO A 86 20.49 10.17 -7.49
CA PRO A 86 20.55 11.09 -6.36
C PRO A 86 21.22 10.42 -5.15
N ASP A 87 22.01 11.17 -4.38
CA ASP A 87 22.75 10.63 -3.22
C ASP A 87 21.81 10.17 -2.07
N ASP A 88 20.51 10.43 -2.19
CA ASP A 88 19.47 10.20 -1.18
C ASP A 88 18.46 9.12 -1.61
N LEU A 89 18.95 8.07 -2.28
CA LEU A 89 18.13 6.91 -2.63
C LEU A 89 17.54 6.21 -1.41
N THR A 90 16.26 5.87 -1.49
CA THR A 90 15.56 5.09 -0.47
C THR A 90 14.60 4.10 -1.14
N VAL A 91 14.61 2.84 -0.72
CA VAL A 91 13.59 1.86 -1.11
C VAL A 91 12.47 1.97 -0.11
N LYS A 92 11.26 2.28 -0.54
CA LYS A 92 10.09 2.37 0.35
C LYS A 92 9.08 1.26 0.03
N VAL A 93 8.43 0.68 1.03
CA VAL A 93 7.26 -0.21 0.89
C VAL A 93 6.11 0.38 1.70
N GLY A 94 5.04 0.84 1.04
CA GLY A 94 3.92 1.49 1.74
C GLY A 94 4.38 2.74 2.49
N GLY A 95 5.34 3.46 1.91
CA GLY A 95 6.04 4.58 2.52
C GLY A 95 7.22 4.21 3.44
N ARG A 96 7.45 2.93 3.80
CA ARG A 96 8.52 2.39 4.70
C ARG A 96 9.88 2.22 4.06
N PRO A 97 10.90 3.02 4.44
CA PRO A 97 12.29 2.74 4.08
C PRO A 97 12.65 1.30 4.46
N LEU A 98 12.88 0.45 3.47
CA LEU A 98 13.39 -0.91 3.61
C LEU A 98 14.90 -0.93 3.80
N ASP A 99 15.59 0.13 3.38
CA ASP A 99 17.04 0.29 3.38
C ASP A 99 17.55 1.28 4.44
N ALA A 100 16.65 1.85 5.27
CA ALA A 100 17.06 2.65 6.41
C ALA A 100 17.68 1.78 7.51
N ARG A 101 18.89 2.12 7.94
CA ARG A 101 19.46 1.57 9.17
C ARG A 101 18.65 2.06 10.37
N PRO A 102 18.21 1.20 11.30
CA PRO A 102 17.53 1.63 12.51
C PRO A 102 18.41 2.66 13.23
N SER A 103 17.85 3.83 13.53
CA SER A 103 18.58 4.85 14.25
C SER A 103 18.66 4.44 15.72
N SER A 104 19.76 3.82 16.11
CA SER A 104 20.00 3.44 17.49
C SER A 104 20.29 4.67 18.36
N SER A 105 19.29 5.47 18.74
CA SER A 105 19.49 6.45 19.83
C SER A 105 18.25 7.12 20.46
N ARG A 106 17.00 6.89 20.04
CA ARG A 106 15.88 7.43 20.82
C ARG A 106 15.56 6.50 21.99
N ALA A 107 15.69 7.01 23.21
CA ALA A 107 15.09 6.38 24.38
C ALA A 107 13.58 6.22 24.11
N GLN A 108 13.15 4.99 23.84
CA GLN A 108 11.74 4.70 23.59
C GLN A 108 10.94 5.03 24.84
N ALA A 109 9.85 5.79 24.68
CA ALA A 109 8.86 5.92 25.73
C ALA A 109 8.36 4.51 26.10
N PRO A 110 8.06 4.24 27.39
CA PRO A 110 7.53 2.94 27.78
C PRO A 110 6.27 2.63 26.96
N VAL A 111 6.25 1.44 26.37
CA VAL A 111 5.12 0.95 25.57
C VAL A 111 3.87 0.90 26.44
N THR A 112 2.80 1.57 26.02
CA THR A 112 1.53 1.57 26.75
C THR A 112 0.79 0.25 26.57
N GLU A 113 0.35 -0.39 27.65
CA GLU A 113 -0.50 -1.58 27.56
C GLU A 113 -1.98 -1.20 27.37
N ILE A 114 -2.67 -1.89 26.45
CA ILE A 114 -4.12 -1.78 26.29
C ILE A 114 -4.82 -2.83 27.17
N PRO A 115 -5.62 -2.41 28.18
CA PRO A 115 -6.28 -3.34 29.07
C PRO A 115 -7.39 -4.13 28.33
N PRO A 116 -7.71 -5.36 28.80
CA PRO A 116 -8.80 -6.12 28.22
C PRO A 116 -10.15 -5.42 28.44
N LEU A 117 -10.95 -5.33 27.37
CA LEU A 117 -12.30 -4.78 27.44
C LEU A 117 -13.28 -5.75 28.13
N PRO A 118 -14.40 -5.26 28.69
CA PRO A 118 -15.45 -6.11 29.21
C PRO A 118 -15.96 -7.12 28.17
N ALA A 119 -16.29 -8.34 28.61
CA ALA A 119 -16.80 -9.38 27.71
C ALA A 119 -18.14 -8.94 27.10
N ASN A 120 -18.33 -9.26 25.82
CA ASN A 120 -19.66 -9.25 25.22
C ASN A 120 -20.46 -10.48 25.71
N PRO A 121 -21.77 -10.36 25.99
CA PRO A 121 -22.57 -11.51 26.44
C PRO A 121 -22.72 -12.62 25.40
N VAL A 122 -22.59 -12.28 24.12
CA VAL A 122 -22.66 -13.24 23.01
C VAL A 122 -21.29 -13.33 22.37
N ASP A 123 -20.71 -14.52 22.42
CA ASP A 123 -19.44 -14.83 21.79
C ASP A 123 -19.65 -15.48 20.40
N PRO A 124 -19.25 -14.81 19.32
CA PRO A 124 -19.37 -15.36 17.96
C PRO A 124 -18.31 -16.41 17.62
N GLY A 125 -17.25 -16.58 18.42
CA GLY A 125 -16.21 -17.60 18.19
C GLY A 125 -16.64 -19.02 18.58
N ILE A 126 -17.80 -19.19 19.22
CA ILE A 126 -18.33 -20.49 19.62
C ILE A 126 -18.87 -21.24 18.39
N ARG A 127 -18.44 -22.49 18.21
CA ARG A 127 -18.95 -23.37 17.14
C ARG A 127 -20.46 -23.58 17.25
N GLY A 128 -21.12 -23.62 16.10
CA GLY A 128 -22.54 -23.92 16.03
C GLY A 128 -22.84 -25.43 16.09
N PRO A 129 -24.12 -25.81 15.97
CA PRO A 129 -24.56 -27.19 16.18
C PRO A 129 -24.30 -28.12 14.99
N TYR A 130 -23.91 -27.60 13.83
CA TYR A 130 -23.76 -28.41 12.62
C TYR A 130 -22.37 -29.04 12.55
N ARG A 131 -22.34 -30.32 12.17
CA ARG A 131 -21.12 -30.92 11.61
C ARG A 131 -20.85 -30.30 10.25
N THR A 132 -19.59 -30.29 9.81
CA THR A 132 -19.19 -29.72 8.52
C THR A 132 -18.86 -30.81 7.51
N VAL A 133 -18.98 -30.47 6.23
CA VAL A 133 -18.41 -31.21 5.10
C VAL A 133 -17.49 -30.28 4.33
N ARG A 134 -16.44 -30.84 3.74
CA ARG A 134 -15.39 -30.13 3.01
C ARG A 134 -15.25 -30.72 1.60
N GLY A 135 -14.93 -29.88 0.62
CA GLY A 135 -14.53 -30.29 -0.72
C GLY A 135 -14.23 -29.10 -1.61
N GLY A 136 -13.46 -29.31 -2.67
CA GLY A 136 -13.13 -28.25 -3.63
C GLY A 136 -13.86 -28.36 -4.96
N TYR A 137 -13.73 -27.33 -5.78
CA TYR A 137 -13.95 -27.42 -7.22
C TYR A 137 -12.88 -26.67 -7.99
N GLU A 138 -12.64 -27.16 -9.20
CA GLU A 138 -11.82 -26.53 -10.23
C GLU A 138 -12.65 -26.50 -11.52
N LEU A 139 -12.68 -25.34 -12.15
CA LEU A 139 -13.39 -25.08 -13.40
C LEU A 139 -12.40 -24.60 -14.47
N PRO A 140 -12.77 -24.59 -15.76
CA PRO A 140 -11.95 -24.01 -16.80
C PRO A 140 -11.49 -22.59 -16.45
N ALA A 141 -10.23 -22.28 -16.76
CA ALA A 141 -9.63 -20.98 -16.49
C ALA A 141 -10.44 -19.83 -17.11
N ALA A 142 -10.42 -18.69 -16.46
CA ALA A 142 -11.22 -17.53 -16.76
C ALA A 142 -10.35 -16.40 -17.34
N THR A 143 -10.64 -15.95 -18.56
CA THR A 143 -10.14 -14.65 -19.03
C THR A 143 -10.90 -13.54 -18.32
N LEU A 144 -10.18 -12.64 -17.65
CA LEU A 144 -10.73 -11.48 -16.96
C LEU A 144 -10.35 -10.19 -17.70
N PRO A 145 -11.14 -9.11 -17.59
CA PRO A 145 -10.80 -7.82 -18.20
C PRO A 145 -9.41 -7.33 -17.76
N GLY A 146 -8.62 -6.81 -18.70
CA GLY A 146 -7.29 -6.25 -18.46
C GLY A 146 -6.17 -7.28 -18.31
N LEU A 147 -6.45 -8.56 -18.08
CA LEU A 147 -5.41 -9.57 -17.86
C LEU A 147 -5.01 -10.28 -19.16
N PRO A 148 -3.70 -10.32 -19.51
CA PRO A 148 -3.22 -10.97 -20.73
C PRO A 148 -3.34 -12.51 -20.68
N ALA A 149 -3.20 -13.13 -19.51
CA ALA A 149 -3.33 -14.57 -19.32
C ALA A 149 -4.58 -14.94 -18.50
N PRO A 150 -5.26 -16.07 -18.82
CA PRO A 150 -6.36 -16.58 -18.00
C PRO A 150 -5.95 -16.85 -16.55
N VAL A 151 -6.91 -16.73 -15.63
CA VAL A 151 -6.71 -17.03 -14.21
C VAL A 151 -7.50 -18.25 -13.79
N GLU A 152 -7.09 -18.87 -12.69
CA GLU A 152 -7.75 -20.05 -12.16
C GLU A 152 -9.19 -19.78 -11.68
N MET A 153 -10.04 -20.81 -11.74
CA MET A 153 -11.39 -20.82 -11.17
C MET A 153 -11.48 -21.95 -10.13
N VAL A 154 -10.68 -21.81 -9.07
CA VAL A 154 -10.51 -22.81 -8.00
C VAL A 154 -11.14 -22.31 -6.71
N ALA A 155 -11.81 -23.20 -5.97
CA ALA A 155 -12.31 -22.88 -4.65
C ALA A 155 -12.34 -24.07 -3.69
N GLU A 156 -12.18 -23.77 -2.40
CA GLU A 156 -12.41 -24.66 -1.27
C GLU A 156 -13.75 -24.35 -0.60
N VAL A 157 -14.58 -25.37 -0.41
CA VAL A 157 -15.93 -25.23 0.16
C VAL A 157 -16.01 -25.97 1.49
N VAL A 158 -16.42 -25.25 2.53
CA VAL A 158 -16.83 -25.86 3.80
C VAL A 158 -18.27 -25.47 4.09
N ALA A 159 -19.14 -26.46 4.31
CA ALA A 159 -20.58 -26.24 4.47
C ALA A 159 -21.14 -27.07 5.62
N PRO A 160 -22.27 -26.66 6.22
CA PRO A 160 -22.96 -27.48 7.21
C PRO A 160 -23.50 -28.75 6.56
N ARG A 161 -23.29 -29.88 7.24
CA ARG A 161 -23.87 -31.17 6.88
C ARG A 161 -25.33 -31.23 7.33
N ASP A 162 -26.21 -31.69 6.45
CA ASP A 162 -27.62 -31.96 6.73
C ASP A 162 -28.40 -30.77 7.33
N ALA A 163 -27.94 -29.53 7.13
CA ALA A 163 -28.66 -28.35 7.61
C ALA A 163 -29.95 -28.13 6.81
N PRO A 164 -31.09 -27.89 7.48
CA PRO A 164 -32.36 -27.69 6.80
C PRO A 164 -32.40 -26.33 6.08
N GLY A 165 -33.10 -26.31 4.94
CA GLY A 165 -33.38 -25.10 4.17
C GLY A 165 -32.16 -24.53 3.42
N ALA A 166 -32.38 -23.39 2.75
CA ALA A 166 -31.31 -22.64 2.12
C ALA A 166 -30.46 -21.94 3.19
N ARG A 167 -29.14 -21.87 2.97
CA ARG A 167 -28.16 -21.36 3.92
C ARG A 167 -27.44 -20.13 3.35
N PRO A 168 -27.16 -19.10 4.16
CA PRO A 168 -26.37 -17.95 3.72
C PRO A 168 -25.00 -18.37 3.21
N LEU A 169 -24.45 -17.61 2.26
CA LEU A 169 -23.15 -17.88 1.64
C LEU A 169 -22.11 -16.84 2.08
N ALA A 170 -20.95 -17.31 2.51
CA ALA A 170 -19.78 -16.50 2.83
C ALA A 170 -18.65 -16.82 1.85
N LEU A 171 -18.24 -15.84 1.04
CA LEU A 171 -17.17 -16.01 0.06
C LEU A 171 -15.91 -15.29 0.53
N PHE A 172 -14.78 -16.00 0.55
CA PHE A 172 -13.46 -15.50 0.92
C PHE A 172 -12.61 -15.30 -0.33
N LEU A 173 -11.93 -14.17 -0.42
CA LEU A 173 -10.94 -13.87 -1.43
C LEU A 173 -9.62 -13.47 -0.75
N HIS A 174 -8.56 -14.23 -1.02
CA HIS A 174 -7.23 -13.88 -0.52
C HIS A 174 -6.65 -12.67 -1.28
N GLY A 175 -5.64 -12.06 -0.69
CA GLY A 175 -4.96 -10.89 -1.21
C GLY A 175 -3.72 -11.20 -2.06
N ARG A 176 -2.87 -10.19 -2.25
CA ARG A 176 -1.60 -10.36 -2.97
C ARG A 176 -0.60 -11.07 -2.07
N HIS A 177 -0.04 -12.13 -2.61
CA HIS A 177 1.05 -12.90 -2.02
C HIS A 177 1.73 -13.67 -3.16
N LEU A 178 2.76 -14.45 -2.85
CA LEU A 178 3.36 -15.42 -3.77
C LEU A 178 2.30 -16.25 -4.50
N TRP A 179 2.47 -16.47 -5.79
CA TRP A 179 1.49 -17.15 -6.65
C TRP A 179 1.92 -18.53 -7.13
N CYS A 180 3.22 -18.80 -7.28
CA CYS A 180 3.76 -20.11 -7.67
C CYS A 180 4.98 -20.49 -6.82
N TYR A 181 5.10 -21.77 -6.44
CA TYR A 181 6.23 -22.29 -5.66
C TYR A 181 6.65 -23.70 -6.11
N ALA A 182 7.92 -24.06 -5.85
CA ALA A 182 8.44 -25.39 -6.09
C ALA A 182 8.25 -26.27 -4.83
N PRO A 183 7.50 -27.40 -4.91
CA PRO A 183 7.14 -28.18 -3.73
C PRO A 183 8.24 -29.14 -3.22
N ASP A 184 9.38 -29.26 -3.90
CA ASP A 184 10.46 -30.21 -3.59
C ASP A 184 11.46 -29.74 -2.51
N GLY A 185 11.11 -28.70 -1.75
CA GLY A 185 11.74 -28.35 -0.48
C GLY A 185 12.84 -27.28 -0.55
N GLY A 186 13.03 -26.65 -1.70
CA GLY A 186 13.77 -25.38 -1.80
C GLY A 186 12.95 -24.20 -1.28
N THR A 187 13.61 -23.07 -1.00
CA THR A 187 12.95 -21.76 -0.82
C THR A 187 12.51 -21.14 -2.16
N ASP A 188 12.45 -21.96 -3.21
CA ASP A 188 12.35 -21.52 -4.60
C ASP A 188 10.88 -21.27 -4.97
N PHE A 189 10.60 -20.06 -5.43
CA PHE A 189 9.34 -19.64 -6.02
C PHE A 189 9.59 -19.20 -7.46
N THR A 190 8.53 -19.03 -8.25
CA THR A 190 8.64 -18.51 -9.62
C THR A 190 7.69 -17.33 -9.80
N LEU A 191 8.11 -16.32 -10.56
CA LEU A 191 7.25 -15.19 -10.92
C LEU A 191 6.41 -15.47 -12.19
N ASP A 192 6.62 -16.62 -12.84
CA ASP A 192 5.86 -17.03 -14.02
C ASP A 192 4.36 -17.22 -13.74
N TRP A 193 3.53 -16.84 -14.72
CA TRP A 193 2.12 -17.23 -14.76
C TRP A 193 1.68 -17.60 -16.19
N PRO A 194 1.06 -18.77 -16.41
CA PRO A 194 0.86 -19.88 -15.47
C PRO A 194 2.18 -20.41 -14.86
N CYS A 195 2.10 -21.12 -13.73
CA CYS A 195 3.30 -21.63 -13.06
C CYS A 195 4.19 -22.45 -14.01
N ALA A 196 5.50 -22.21 -13.92
CA ALA A 196 6.48 -22.93 -14.72
C ALA A 196 6.45 -24.45 -14.44
N PRO A 197 6.88 -25.31 -15.39
CA PRO A 197 6.98 -26.74 -15.16
C PRO A 197 7.80 -27.06 -13.90
N GLY A 198 7.25 -27.89 -13.00
CA GLY A 198 7.87 -28.22 -11.71
C GLY A 198 7.38 -27.35 -10.54
N SER A 199 6.76 -26.21 -10.83
CA SER A 199 6.11 -25.35 -9.83
C SER A 199 4.60 -25.54 -9.80
N VAL A 200 3.98 -25.22 -8.67
CA VAL A 200 2.52 -25.29 -8.47
C VAL A 200 2.00 -24.00 -7.85
N PRO A 201 0.70 -23.67 -8.02
CA PRO A 201 0.13 -22.46 -7.41
C PRO A 201 0.21 -22.52 -5.89
N VAL A 202 0.48 -21.38 -5.25
CA VAL A 202 0.41 -21.25 -3.79
C VAL A 202 -1.04 -21.45 -3.35
N PRO A 203 -1.32 -22.35 -2.39
CA PRO A 203 -2.70 -22.67 -2.00
C PRO A 203 -3.34 -21.62 -1.10
N SER A 204 -3.09 -20.32 -1.32
CA SER A 204 -3.54 -19.19 -0.50
C SER A 204 -5.03 -19.23 -0.09
N HIS A 205 -5.89 -19.79 -0.94
CA HIS A 205 -7.32 -19.98 -0.66
C HIS A 205 -7.62 -20.99 0.47
N LEU A 206 -6.70 -21.89 0.82
CA LEU A 206 -6.84 -22.83 1.94
C LEU A 206 -6.54 -22.21 3.31
N GLY A 207 -5.95 -21.01 3.32
CA GLY A 207 -5.50 -20.31 4.52
C GLY A 207 -6.57 -19.95 5.55
N TYR A 208 -7.85 -20.02 5.18
CA TYR A 208 -8.99 -19.58 6.00
C TYR A 208 -9.81 -20.73 6.57
N LEU A 209 -9.32 -21.97 6.50
CA LEU A 209 -10.08 -23.16 6.90
C LEU A 209 -10.67 -23.07 8.32
N GLN A 210 -9.94 -22.53 9.29
CA GLN A 210 -10.48 -22.35 10.65
C GLN A 210 -11.74 -21.48 10.67
N ALA A 211 -11.72 -20.34 9.95
CA ALA A 211 -12.87 -19.45 9.85
C ALA A 211 -14.01 -20.08 9.04
N GLN A 212 -13.68 -20.78 7.95
CA GLN A 212 -14.64 -21.52 7.15
C GLN A 212 -15.38 -22.57 7.98
N GLU A 213 -14.66 -23.36 8.76
CA GLU A 213 -15.25 -24.38 9.63
C GLU A 213 -16.08 -23.78 10.76
N LEU A 214 -15.65 -22.67 11.36
CA LEU A 214 -16.43 -21.97 12.38
C LEU A 214 -17.77 -21.52 11.80
N LEU A 215 -17.76 -20.76 10.70
CA LEU A 215 -18.96 -20.30 10.02
C LEU A 215 -19.84 -21.48 9.54
N ALA A 216 -19.24 -22.53 8.97
CA ALA A 216 -19.98 -23.71 8.53
C ALA A 216 -20.65 -24.44 9.69
N SER A 217 -20.00 -24.54 10.85
CA SER A 217 -20.64 -25.11 12.06
C SER A 217 -21.81 -24.27 12.55
N GLN A 218 -21.79 -22.95 12.30
CA GLN A 218 -22.88 -22.01 12.56
C GLN A 218 -23.94 -21.98 11.45
N GLY A 219 -23.71 -22.75 10.39
CA GLY A 219 -24.65 -23.01 9.31
C GLY A 219 -24.53 -22.05 8.12
N TYR A 220 -23.37 -21.48 7.87
CA TYR A 220 -23.08 -20.76 6.62
C TYR A 220 -22.45 -21.72 5.61
N ILE A 221 -22.76 -21.59 4.32
CA ILE A 221 -21.93 -22.19 3.27
C ILE A 221 -20.74 -21.26 3.07
N THR A 222 -19.53 -21.79 3.13
CA THR A 222 -18.31 -20.99 2.94
C THR A 222 -17.57 -21.42 1.69
N VAL A 223 -17.00 -20.45 0.97
CA VAL A 223 -16.33 -20.65 -0.31
C VAL A 223 -15.08 -19.79 -0.33
N SER A 224 -13.90 -20.38 -0.34
CA SER A 224 -12.64 -19.63 -0.42
C SER A 224 -12.01 -19.82 -1.79
N ILE A 225 -11.79 -18.74 -2.53
CA ILE A 225 -11.41 -18.76 -3.95
C ILE A 225 -9.93 -18.37 -4.13
N ALA A 226 -9.27 -18.98 -5.12
CA ALA A 226 -7.90 -18.67 -5.50
C ALA A 226 -7.82 -17.50 -6.50
N ALA A 227 -6.79 -16.68 -6.40
CA ALA A 227 -6.56 -15.48 -7.21
C ALA A 227 -5.06 -15.28 -7.55
N ASN A 228 -4.26 -16.35 -7.55
CA ASN A 228 -2.83 -16.33 -7.86
C ASN A 228 -2.56 -15.79 -9.27
N GLY A 229 -3.39 -16.13 -10.25
CA GLY A 229 -3.26 -15.59 -11.59
C GLY A 229 -3.54 -14.10 -11.70
N ILE A 230 -4.31 -13.53 -10.77
CA ILE A 230 -4.46 -12.09 -10.67
C ILE A 230 -3.21 -11.49 -10.00
N ASN A 231 -2.71 -12.08 -8.92
CA ASN A 231 -1.48 -11.61 -8.24
C ASN A 231 -0.28 -11.49 -9.20
N ALA A 232 -0.16 -12.43 -10.14
CA ALA A 232 0.94 -12.43 -11.11
C ALA A 232 0.86 -11.32 -12.18
N GLN A 233 -0.30 -10.70 -12.35
CA GLN A 233 -0.59 -9.81 -13.48
C GLN A 233 -1.10 -8.42 -13.05
N ASP A 234 -1.50 -8.25 -11.80
CA ASP A 234 -2.17 -7.04 -11.33
C ASP A 234 -1.26 -5.81 -11.17
N GLY A 235 0.06 -6.00 -11.19
CA GLY A 235 1.03 -4.89 -11.17
C GLY A 235 1.00 -4.03 -12.43
N ALA A 236 0.50 -4.57 -13.55
CA ALA A 236 0.35 -3.86 -14.82
C ALA A 236 -1.01 -3.18 -14.99
N LEU A 237 -1.91 -3.30 -14.01
CA LEU A 237 -3.24 -2.69 -14.04
C LEU A 237 -3.25 -1.42 -13.21
N ASP A 238 -3.84 -0.34 -13.74
CA ASP A 238 -3.97 0.94 -13.02
C ASP A 238 -4.56 0.73 -11.63
N GLU A 239 -5.70 0.04 -11.51
CA GLU A 239 -6.39 -0.22 -10.24
C GLU A 239 -5.83 -1.42 -9.44
N ALA A 240 -4.59 -1.86 -9.73
CA ALA A 240 -3.90 -2.92 -8.99
C ALA A 240 -4.71 -4.24 -8.86
N GLY A 241 -5.60 -4.52 -9.83
CA GLY A 241 -6.40 -5.74 -9.93
C GLY A 241 -7.70 -5.77 -9.14
N ALA A 242 -8.21 -4.63 -8.64
CA ALA A 242 -9.51 -4.58 -7.93
C ALA A 242 -10.69 -5.03 -8.80
N GLY A 243 -10.82 -4.54 -10.04
CA GLY A 243 -11.87 -4.94 -10.99
C GLY A 243 -11.71 -6.38 -11.47
N ALA A 244 -10.49 -6.86 -11.69
CA ALA A 244 -10.24 -8.29 -12.00
C ALA A 244 -10.73 -9.20 -10.86
N ARG A 245 -10.40 -8.85 -9.61
CA ARG A 245 -10.88 -9.57 -8.41
C ARG A 245 -12.39 -9.52 -8.27
N SER A 246 -13.01 -8.36 -8.54
CA SER A 246 -14.47 -8.24 -8.58
C SER A 246 -15.11 -9.18 -9.61
N ALA A 247 -14.57 -9.22 -10.83
CA ALA A 247 -15.06 -10.10 -11.89
C ALA A 247 -14.94 -11.58 -11.49
N LEU A 248 -13.83 -11.98 -10.87
CA LEU A 248 -13.61 -13.33 -10.36
C LEU A 248 -14.65 -13.71 -9.30
N VAL A 249 -14.84 -12.87 -8.27
CA VAL A 249 -15.85 -13.07 -7.21
C VAL A 249 -17.24 -13.27 -7.82
N ARG A 250 -17.64 -12.40 -8.74
CA ARG A 250 -18.95 -12.48 -9.41
C ARG A 250 -19.12 -13.75 -10.23
N ARG A 251 -18.08 -14.22 -10.95
CA ARG A 251 -18.12 -15.51 -11.67
C ARG A 251 -18.32 -16.68 -10.73
N HIS A 252 -17.67 -16.68 -9.55
CA HIS A 252 -17.95 -17.71 -8.54
C HIS A 252 -19.39 -17.62 -8.02
N LEU A 253 -19.93 -16.43 -7.75
CA LEU A 253 -21.34 -16.27 -7.37
C LEU A 253 -22.30 -16.78 -8.45
N GLU A 254 -21.95 -16.65 -9.73
CA GLU A 254 -22.73 -17.21 -10.85
C GLU A 254 -22.76 -18.75 -10.83
N VAL A 255 -21.66 -19.42 -10.45
CA VAL A 255 -21.63 -20.89 -10.24
C VAL A 255 -22.63 -21.31 -9.17
N TRP A 256 -22.65 -20.60 -8.03
CA TRP A 256 -23.59 -20.86 -6.94
C TRP A 256 -25.04 -20.56 -7.32
N ALA A 257 -25.27 -19.54 -8.16
CA ALA A 257 -26.59 -19.23 -8.69
C ALA A 257 -27.05 -20.24 -9.76
N GLY A 258 -26.12 -20.90 -10.45
CA GLY A 258 -26.33 -21.88 -11.53
C GLY A 258 -26.32 -23.34 -11.08
N ARG A 259 -26.88 -23.66 -9.91
CA ARG A 259 -26.73 -24.95 -9.21
C ARG A 259 -26.88 -26.23 -10.05
N ALA A 260 -27.81 -26.27 -11.02
CA ALA A 260 -28.10 -27.48 -11.80
C ALA A 260 -26.89 -28.01 -12.60
N GLY A 261 -26.00 -27.12 -13.06
CA GLY A 261 -24.75 -27.46 -13.76
C GLY A 261 -23.48 -27.31 -12.90
N ALA A 262 -23.61 -26.95 -11.63
CA ALA A 262 -22.48 -26.62 -10.77
C ALA A 262 -21.68 -27.87 -10.32
N PRO A 263 -20.41 -27.74 -9.89
CA PRO A 263 -19.57 -28.85 -9.43
C PRO A 263 -20.21 -29.76 -8.37
N PRO A 264 -19.76 -31.04 -8.24
CA PRO A 264 -20.35 -32.01 -7.31
C PRO A 264 -20.54 -31.48 -5.88
N ILE A 265 -19.53 -30.79 -5.31
CA ILE A 265 -19.60 -30.25 -3.95
C ILE A 265 -20.74 -29.22 -3.79
N VAL A 266 -20.96 -28.35 -4.80
CA VAL A 266 -22.04 -27.35 -4.81
C VAL A 266 -23.41 -28.02 -4.83
N ARG A 267 -23.53 -29.18 -5.47
CA ARG A 267 -24.79 -29.93 -5.55
C ARG A 267 -25.06 -30.74 -4.28
N SER A 268 -24.01 -31.24 -3.61
CA SER A 268 -24.14 -32.12 -2.43
C SER A 268 -24.44 -31.41 -1.12
N VAL A 269 -24.19 -30.10 -1.03
CA VAL A 269 -24.45 -29.28 0.17
C VAL A 269 -25.86 -28.67 0.15
N PRO A 270 -26.37 -28.10 1.26
CA PRO A 270 -27.61 -27.34 1.25
C PRO A 270 -27.64 -26.24 0.18
N ALA A 271 -28.84 -25.80 -0.24
CA ALA A 271 -28.94 -24.69 -1.20
C ALA A 271 -28.33 -23.40 -0.64
N ALA A 272 -27.62 -22.62 -1.44
CA ALA A 272 -27.20 -21.29 -1.05
C ALA A 272 -28.38 -20.29 -1.17
N ASP A 273 -28.62 -19.52 -0.10
CA ASP A 273 -29.49 -18.35 -0.09
C ASP A 273 -28.68 -17.13 -0.55
N LEU A 274 -28.66 -16.90 -1.85
CA LEU A 274 -27.89 -15.80 -2.44
C LEU A 274 -28.47 -14.41 -2.16
N SER A 275 -29.63 -14.30 -1.50
CA SER A 275 -30.09 -13.01 -0.95
C SER A 275 -29.32 -12.60 0.33
N LYS A 276 -28.43 -13.49 0.80
CA LYS A 276 -27.66 -13.40 2.04
C LYS A 276 -26.20 -13.77 1.80
N VAL A 277 -25.51 -12.94 1.00
CA VAL A 277 -24.08 -13.10 0.73
C VAL A 277 -23.27 -12.20 1.67
N LEU A 278 -22.30 -12.78 2.36
CA LEU A 278 -21.19 -12.08 3.00
C LEU A 278 -19.95 -12.24 2.11
N LEU A 279 -19.24 -11.15 1.83
CA LEU A 279 -17.92 -11.24 1.21
C LEU A 279 -16.85 -10.94 2.24
N ILE A 280 -15.79 -11.73 2.22
CA ILE A 280 -14.62 -11.59 3.07
C ILE A 280 -13.42 -11.43 2.16
N GLY A 281 -12.64 -10.37 2.36
CA GLY A 281 -11.44 -10.12 1.56
C GLY A 281 -10.25 -9.76 2.44
N HIS A 282 -9.08 -10.27 2.09
CA HIS A 282 -7.80 -9.96 2.74
C HIS A 282 -6.96 -9.09 1.82
N SER A 283 -6.34 -8.02 2.32
CA SER A 283 -5.38 -7.21 1.55
C SER A 283 -6.03 -6.65 0.25
N ARG A 284 -5.44 -6.77 -0.95
CA ARG A 284 -6.08 -6.45 -2.25
C ARG A 284 -7.37 -7.24 -2.51
N GLY A 285 -7.52 -8.40 -1.88
CA GLY A 285 -8.77 -9.17 -1.87
C GLY A 285 -9.90 -8.41 -1.16
N GLY A 286 -9.57 -7.59 -0.15
CA GLY A 286 -10.50 -6.68 0.52
C GLY A 286 -11.07 -5.62 -0.42
N GLU A 287 -10.20 -4.94 -1.16
CA GLU A 287 -10.62 -3.99 -2.19
C GLU A 287 -11.41 -4.67 -3.32
N GLY A 288 -10.99 -5.87 -3.73
CA GLY A 288 -11.68 -6.69 -4.73
C GLY A 288 -13.12 -7.07 -4.33
N VAL A 289 -13.36 -7.49 -3.09
CA VAL A 289 -14.73 -7.80 -2.62
C VAL A 289 -15.58 -6.55 -2.42
N ASN A 290 -14.98 -5.42 -2.02
CA ASN A 290 -15.67 -4.13 -2.03
C ASN A 290 -16.08 -3.73 -3.45
N ARG A 291 -15.17 -3.86 -4.42
CA ARG A 291 -15.46 -3.60 -5.83
C ARG A 291 -16.56 -4.53 -6.36
N ALA A 292 -16.59 -5.81 -5.95
CA ALA A 292 -17.69 -6.72 -6.26
C ALA A 292 -19.04 -6.25 -5.70
N ALA A 293 -19.04 -5.64 -4.52
CA ALA A 293 -20.24 -5.03 -3.94
C ALA A 293 -20.74 -3.85 -4.76
N ILE A 294 -19.84 -2.95 -5.16
CA ILE A 294 -20.16 -1.80 -6.03
C ILE A 294 -20.67 -2.28 -7.40
N ASP A 295 -19.96 -3.22 -8.03
CA ASP A 295 -20.31 -3.75 -9.35
C ASP A 295 -21.63 -4.53 -9.34
N SER A 296 -22.06 -5.05 -8.18
CA SER A 296 -23.36 -5.70 -8.00
C SER A 296 -24.50 -4.69 -7.80
N LEU A 297 -24.17 -3.43 -7.52
CA LEU A 297 -25.13 -2.32 -7.37
C LEU A 297 -25.18 -1.44 -8.63
N THR A 298 -24.40 -1.75 -9.67
CA THR A 298 -24.37 -0.98 -10.92
C THR A 298 -25.78 -0.81 -11.51
N PRO A 299 -26.22 0.44 -11.75
CA PRO A 299 -27.54 0.69 -12.33
C PRO A 299 -27.76 -0.06 -13.64
N GLY A 300 -28.95 -0.64 -13.80
CA GLY A 300 -29.32 -1.43 -14.98
C GLY A 300 -28.92 -2.92 -14.89
N THR A 301 -28.08 -3.30 -13.94
CA THR A 301 -27.79 -4.71 -13.65
C THR A 301 -28.80 -5.29 -12.65
N ARG A 302 -29.04 -6.60 -12.71
CA ARG A 302 -29.89 -7.34 -11.76
C ARG A 302 -29.22 -8.66 -11.40
N PRO A 303 -28.20 -8.65 -10.52
CA PRO A 303 -27.54 -9.87 -10.12
C PRO A 303 -28.51 -10.84 -9.41
N ARG A 304 -28.19 -12.14 -9.44
CA ARG A 304 -28.96 -13.18 -8.73
C ARG A 304 -28.55 -13.32 -7.26
N TRP A 305 -27.91 -12.29 -6.71
CA TRP A 305 -27.40 -12.25 -5.35
C TRP A 305 -27.59 -10.87 -4.74
N THR A 306 -27.52 -10.81 -3.41
CA THR A 306 -27.51 -9.58 -2.62
C THR A 306 -26.38 -9.70 -1.61
N ILE A 307 -25.40 -8.80 -1.73
CA ILE A 307 -24.30 -8.68 -0.78
C ILE A 307 -24.82 -7.89 0.43
N ARG A 308 -24.89 -8.57 1.58
CA ARG A 308 -25.49 -8.06 2.82
C ARG A 308 -24.47 -7.47 3.77
N GLY A 309 -23.19 -7.78 3.57
CA GLY A 309 -22.11 -7.14 4.27
C GLY A 309 -20.75 -7.57 3.74
N LEU A 310 -19.74 -6.87 4.22
CA LEU A 310 -18.33 -7.10 3.96
C LEU A 310 -17.58 -7.31 5.27
N LEU A 311 -16.57 -8.18 5.27
CA LEU A 311 -15.50 -8.14 6.24
C LEU A 311 -14.16 -8.05 5.52
N LEU A 312 -13.35 -7.07 5.91
CA LEU A 312 -12.11 -6.74 5.23
C LEU A 312 -10.95 -6.89 6.21
N ILE A 313 -9.96 -7.70 5.89
CA ILE A 313 -8.78 -7.95 6.73
C ILE A 313 -7.62 -7.20 6.11
N GLY A 314 -6.94 -6.33 6.87
CA GLY A 314 -5.80 -5.52 6.39
C GLY A 314 -5.95 -5.00 4.95
N PRO A 315 -7.12 -4.45 4.54
CA PRO A 315 -7.40 -4.30 3.12
C PRO A 315 -6.66 -3.10 2.51
N THR A 316 -6.31 -3.19 1.22
CA THR A 316 -6.05 -1.97 0.43
C THR A 316 -7.33 -1.21 0.18
N ILE A 317 -7.19 0.06 -0.19
CA ILE A 317 -8.28 0.87 -0.72
C ILE A 317 -7.72 1.97 -1.62
N PHE A 318 -6.95 1.56 -2.63
CA PHE A 318 -6.29 2.49 -3.55
C PHE A 318 -7.29 3.43 -4.23
N GLY A 319 -8.54 2.99 -4.42
CA GLY A 319 -9.62 3.81 -4.97
C GLY A 319 -10.33 4.75 -4.00
N GLN A 320 -10.11 4.61 -2.69
CA GLN A 320 -10.85 5.32 -1.62
C GLN A 320 -12.38 5.39 -1.86
N ASN A 321 -12.93 4.35 -2.49
CA ASN A 321 -14.31 4.25 -2.97
C ASN A 321 -15.03 3.08 -2.28
N PRO A 322 -15.25 3.13 -0.95
CA PRO A 322 -16.00 2.06 -0.28
C PRO A 322 -17.47 2.02 -0.76
N ALA A 323 -18.09 0.84 -0.74
CA ALA A 323 -19.53 0.68 -0.99
C ALA A 323 -20.34 1.29 0.18
N PRO A 324 -20.93 2.49 0.04
CA PRO A 324 -21.41 3.28 1.18
C PRO A 324 -22.72 2.75 1.79
N ASP A 325 -23.43 1.88 1.07
CA ASP A 325 -24.72 1.32 1.50
C ASP A 325 -24.66 -0.18 1.81
N VAL A 326 -23.46 -0.78 1.76
CA VAL A 326 -23.22 -2.17 2.14
C VAL A 326 -22.48 -2.18 3.48
N PRO A 327 -23.08 -2.71 4.57
CA PRO A 327 -22.41 -2.76 5.87
C PRO A 327 -21.03 -3.41 5.78
N SER A 328 -20.05 -2.85 6.49
CA SER A 328 -18.69 -3.38 6.49
C SER A 328 -18.08 -3.40 7.89
N ALA A 329 -17.16 -4.34 8.11
CA ALA A 329 -16.26 -4.34 9.26
C ALA A 329 -14.83 -4.61 8.78
N THR A 330 -13.92 -3.70 9.10
CA THR A 330 -12.53 -3.73 8.65
C THR A 330 -11.61 -4.03 9.83
N ILE A 331 -10.80 -5.08 9.75
CA ILE A 331 -9.72 -5.36 10.69
C ILE A 331 -8.47 -4.63 10.22
N LEU A 332 -7.89 -3.80 11.08
CA LEU A 332 -6.57 -3.20 10.90
C LEU A 332 -5.56 -3.95 11.78
N PRO A 333 -4.65 -4.74 11.20
CA PRO A 333 -3.58 -5.37 11.96
C PRO A 333 -2.64 -4.30 12.53
N GLY A 334 -2.41 -4.27 13.85
CA GLY A 334 -1.63 -3.20 14.47
C GLY A 334 -0.14 -3.22 14.11
N CYS A 335 0.36 -4.38 13.70
CA CYS A 335 1.72 -4.66 13.21
C CYS A 335 1.69 -5.11 11.74
N ASP A 336 0.79 -4.50 10.96
CA ASP A 336 0.75 -4.66 9.51
C ASP A 336 2.05 -4.10 8.92
N GLY A 337 2.88 -5.00 8.41
CA GLY A 337 4.11 -4.71 7.70
C GLY A 337 3.89 -4.53 6.21
N ASP A 338 2.81 -5.11 5.69
CA ASP A 338 2.43 -5.05 4.29
C ASP A 338 1.63 -3.77 3.99
N VAL A 339 0.38 -3.65 4.41
CA VAL A 339 -0.44 -2.43 4.30
C VAL A 339 -0.17 -1.49 5.50
N ALA A 340 1.08 -1.04 5.55
CA ALA A 340 1.71 -0.29 6.64
C ALA A 340 0.98 0.98 7.11
N ASP A 341 0.27 1.68 6.21
CA ASP A 341 -0.46 2.92 6.48
C ASP A 341 -1.88 2.66 7.06
N LEU A 342 -2.28 1.39 7.15
CA LEU A 342 -3.60 0.93 7.60
C LEU A 342 -4.75 1.62 6.84
N GLN A 343 -4.56 1.89 5.54
CA GLN A 343 -5.53 2.61 4.70
C GLN A 343 -6.94 2.02 4.71
N GLY A 344 -7.12 0.76 5.14
CA GLY A 344 -8.44 0.16 5.40
C GLY A 344 -9.36 0.97 6.33
N GLN A 345 -8.83 1.92 7.11
CA GLN A 345 -9.60 2.92 7.85
C GLN A 345 -10.57 3.71 6.95
N MET A 346 -10.21 3.93 5.68
CA MET A 346 -11.03 4.66 4.72
C MET A 346 -12.32 3.93 4.33
N PHE A 347 -12.45 2.62 4.59
CA PHE A 347 -13.73 1.91 4.45
C PHE A 347 -14.83 2.40 5.40
N ALA A 348 -14.45 3.11 6.47
CA ALA A 348 -15.40 3.87 7.28
C ALA A 348 -15.40 5.35 6.88
N ASP A 349 -14.24 6.00 6.87
CA ASP A 349 -14.21 7.46 6.78
C ASP A 349 -14.67 8.03 5.45
N ALA A 350 -14.42 7.34 4.33
CA ALA A 350 -14.86 7.74 3.00
C ALA A 350 -16.34 7.42 2.72
N THR A 351 -17.07 6.80 3.65
CA THR A 351 -18.54 6.60 3.52
C THR A 351 -19.33 7.79 4.06
N ARG A 352 -18.71 8.65 4.87
CA ARG A 352 -19.36 9.75 5.58
C ARG A 352 -19.92 10.77 4.59
N GLY A 353 -21.24 10.92 4.56
CA GLY A 353 -21.93 11.88 3.69
C GLY A 353 -22.12 11.43 2.24
N VAL A 354 -21.52 10.30 1.82
CA VAL A 354 -21.64 9.82 0.44
C VAL A 354 -23.05 9.34 0.13
N SER A 355 -23.69 8.60 1.02
CA SER A 355 -25.08 8.14 0.84
C SER A 355 -25.99 8.55 1.99
N LYS A 356 -27.30 8.45 1.75
CA LYS A 356 -28.36 8.58 2.77
C LYS A 356 -28.70 7.25 3.46
N GLY A 357 -28.03 6.17 3.06
CA GLY A 357 -28.13 4.87 3.70
C GLY A 357 -27.71 4.92 5.16
N ARG A 358 -27.97 3.82 5.86
CA ARG A 358 -27.66 3.62 7.28
C ARG A 358 -26.77 2.41 7.50
N ALA A 359 -26.03 1.99 6.48
CA ALA A 359 -25.04 0.93 6.63
C ALA A 359 -24.10 1.26 7.79
N LEU A 360 -23.78 0.26 8.62
CA LEU A 360 -22.77 0.39 9.65
C LEU A 360 -21.42 0.08 9.01
N HIS A 361 -20.46 1.00 9.15
CA HIS A 361 -19.08 0.79 8.72
C HIS A 361 -18.19 0.81 9.95
N SER A 362 -17.68 -0.36 10.29
CA SER A 362 -16.90 -0.63 11.50
C SER A 362 -15.41 -0.75 11.17
N VAL A 363 -14.57 -0.30 12.09
CA VAL A 363 -13.13 -0.55 12.05
C VAL A 363 -12.70 -1.17 13.38
N LEU A 364 -11.88 -2.22 13.30
CA LEU A 364 -11.38 -3.04 14.38
C LEU A 364 -9.84 -2.96 14.38
N TYR A 365 -9.25 -2.19 15.29
CA TYR A 365 -7.81 -2.15 15.44
C TYR A 365 -7.35 -3.32 16.31
N ALA A 366 -6.59 -4.25 15.73
CA ALA A 366 -6.10 -5.45 16.39
C ALA A 366 -4.63 -5.26 16.83
N VAL A 367 -4.44 -4.89 18.09
CA VAL A 367 -3.11 -4.62 18.67
C VAL A 367 -2.21 -5.85 18.51
N GLY A 368 -1.01 -5.66 17.98
CA GLY A 368 -0.02 -6.73 17.85
C GLY A 368 -0.29 -7.75 16.75
N ALA A 369 -1.38 -7.58 15.98
CA ALA A 369 -1.70 -8.46 14.86
C ALA A 369 -0.86 -8.08 13.64
N ASN A 370 -0.40 -9.10 12.95
CA ASN A 370 0.42 -9.07 11.76
C ASN A 370 -0.45 -9.30 10.51
N HIS A 371 -0.05 -8.77 9.35
CA HIS A 371 -0.85 -8.89 8.14
C HIS A 371 -1.01 -10.35 7.72
N ASN A 372 0.10 -11.08 7.61
CA ASN A 372 0.11 -12.41 7.02
C ASN A 372 -0.57 -13.46 7.91
N TYR A 373 -0.51 -13.29 9.23
CA TYR A 373 -0.90 -14.34 10.17
C TYR A 373 -2.41 -14.61 10.25
N PHE A 374 -3.25 -13.89 9.50
CA PHE A 374 -4.66 -14.28 9.29
C PHE A 374 -4.85 -15.43 8.30
N ASN A 375 -3.83 -15.72 7.47
CA ASN A 375 -3.84 -16.77 6.46
C ASN A 375 -2.76 -17.81 6.80
N THR A 376 -3.14 -19.07 7.06
CA THR A 376 -2.18 -20.11 7.44
C THR A 376 -1.18 -20.43 6.33
N GLU A 377 -1.53 -20.20 5.06
CA GLU A 377 -0.64 -20.40 3.90
C GLU A 377 0.32 -19.24 3.66
N TRP A 378 0.23 -18.17 4.44
CA TRP A 378 1.18 -17.04 4.45
C TRP A 378 1.96 -16.99 5.78
N THR A 379 1.72 -17.95 6.68
CA THR A 379 2.29 -17.96 8.03
C THR A 379 3.50 -18.90 8.09
N PRO A 380 4.68 -18.41 8.51
CA PRO A 380 5.86 -19.25 8.74
C PRO A 380 5.57 -20.44 9.66
N GLY A 381 6.04 -21.62 9.26
CA GLY A 381 5.83 -22.87 10.01
C GLY A 381 4.45 -23.49 9.87
N GLN A 382 3.53 -22.89 9.11
CA GLN A 382 2.21 -23.44 8.79
C GLN A 382 2.00 -23.63 7.28
N ALA A 383 2.54 -22.72 6.46
CA ALA A 383 2.33 -22.68 5.02
C ALA A 383 2.97 -23.85 4.27
N ALA A 384 2.34 -24.25 3.16
CA ALA A 384 2.93 -25.20 2.22
C ALA A 384 4.00 -24.57 1.31
N ALA A 385 3.87 -23.27 1.03
CA ALA A 385 4.80 -22.47 0.23
C ALA A 385 5.71 -21.62 1.13
N PRO A 386 6.77 -20.98 0.58
CA PRO A 386 7.51 -19.95 1.32
C PRO A 386 6.56 -18.89 1.88
N ALA A 387 6.80 -18.51 3.13
CA ALA A 387 5.97 -17.59 3.89
C ALA A 387 6.87 -16.74 4.79
N ASN A 388 6.40 -15.54 5.15
CA ASN A 388 7.20 -14.59 5.90
C ASN A 388 6.37 -13.88 6.98
N ASP A 389 7.07 -13.45 8.03
CA ASP A 389 6.59 -12.36 8.88
C ASP A 389 6.79 -11.05 8.08
N ASP A 390 5.71 -10.32 7.78
CA ASP A 390 5.80 -9.05 7.04
C ASP A 390 6.34 -7.89 7.89
N TRP A 391 6.52 -8.07 9.20
CA TRP A 391 7.21 -7.09 10.03
C TRP A 391 8.74 -7.25 9.93
N PHE A 392 9.43 -6.22 9.46
CA PHE A 392 10.85 -6.28 9.08
C PHE A 392 11.83 -5.98 10.23
N LEU A 393 11.36 -5.57 11.41
CA LEU A 393 12.22 -5.20 12.55
C LEU A 393 12.06 -6.18 13.70
N PRO A 394 12.97 -7.15 13.84
CA PRO A 394 12.85 -8.19 14.85
C PRO A 394 12.94 -7.65 16.29
N ASP A 395 13.72 -6.58 16.50
CA ASP A 395 13.95 -6.01 17.84
C ASP A 395 12.92 -4.93 18.23
N ASP A 396 11.86 -4.72 17.43
CA ASP A 396 10.83 -3.72 17.74
C ASP A 396 10.04 -4.12 19.00
N ALA A 397 9.94 -3.20 19.97
CA ALA A 397 9.34 -3.45 21.27
C ALA A 397 7.82 -3.70 21.25
N VAL A 398 7.14 -3.43 20.13
CA VAL A 398 5.70 -3.66 19.96
C VAL A 398 5.40 -4.78 18.97
N CYS A 399 6.09 -4.76 17.84
CA CYS A 399 5.78 -5.57 16.67
C CYS A 399 6.86 -6.59 16.34
N GLY A 400 8.01 -6.60 17.03
CA GLY A 400 8.98 -7.67 16.93
C GLY A 400 8.35 -9.03 17.28
N PRO A 401 8.79 -10.13 16.66
CA PRO A 401 8.21 -11.47 16.88
C PRO A 401 8.25 -11.91 18.35
N ASP A 402 9.24 -11.45 19.12
CA ASP A 402 9.39 -11.74 20.55
C ASP A 402 8.78 -10.68 21.48
N ALA A 403 8.16 -9.63 20.93
CA ALA A 403 7.56 -8.56 21.71
C ALA A 403 6.33 -9.06 22.50
N PRO A 404 6.11 -8.65 23.76
CA PRO A 404 4.96 -9.09 24.56
C PRO A 404 3.59 -8.73 23.97
N THR A 405 3.53 -7.66 23.19
CA THR A 405 2.32 -7.21 22.48
C THR A 405 2.04 -8.02 21.23
N ARG A 406 3.02 -8.71 20.65
CA ARG A 406 2.89 -9.49 19.43
C ARG A 406 1.97 -10.68 19.66
N LEU A 407 0.95 -10.82 18.81
CA LEU A 407 0.05 -11.98 18.87
C LEU A 407 0.68 -13.18 18.16
N ALA A 408 0.66 -14.35 18.81
CA ALA A 408 1.04 -15.60 18.16
C ALA A 408 0.12 -15.90 16.95
N PRO A 409 0.62 -16.53 15.87
CA PRO A 409 -0.16 -16.74 14.65
C PRO A 409 -1.53 -17.39 14.88
N ALA A 410 -1.59 -18.47 15.66
CA ALA A 410 -2.83 -19.17 16.02
C ALA A 410 -3.87 -18.26 16.71
N ALA A 411 -3.42 -17.30 17.53
CA ALA A 411 -4.31 -16.34 18.17
C ALA A 411 -4.88 -15.34 17.16
N GLN A 412 -4.10 -14.96 16.14
CA GLN A 412 -4.54 -14.07 15.06
C GLN A 412 -5.57 -14.75 14.16
N GLN A 413 -5.33 -16.01 13.76
CA GLN A 413 -6.32 -16.82 13.02
C GLN A 413 -7.63 -17.00 13.80
N THR A 414 -7.54 -17.26 15.11
CA THR A 414 -8.71 -17.42 15.99
C THR A 414 -9.47 -16.10 16.17
N MET A 415 -8.76 -14.99 16.36
CA MET A 415 -9.35 -13.65 16.42
C MET A 415 -10.04 -13.28 15.11
N GLY A 416 -9.38 -13.48 13.97
CA GLY A 416 -9.94 -13.28 12.63
C GLY A 416 -11.23 -14.07 12.44
N ALA A 417 -11.21 -15.38 12.70
CA ALA A 417 -12.40 -16.23 12.62
C ALA A 417 -13.55 -15.74 13.50
N THR A 418 -13.25 -15.27 14.72
CA THR A 418 -14.23 -14.75 15.68
C THR A 418 -14.91 -13.48 15.16
N TYR A 419 -14.15 -12.52 14.61
CA TYR A 419 -14.72 -11.27 14.08
C TYR A 419 -15.38 -11.45 12.70
N ILE A 420 -14.92 -12.40 11.88
CA ILE A 420 -15.64 -12.89 10.69
C ILE A 420 -17.05 -13.38 11.11
N ALA A 421 -17.13 -14.22 12.15
CA ALA A 421 -18.41 -14.71 12.66
C ALA A 421 -19.27 -13.60 13.28
N ALA A 422 -18.67 -12.58 13.90
CA ALA A 422 -19.38 -11.40 14.39
C ALA A 422 -20.05 -10.64 13.24
N ALA A 423 -19.32 -10.36 12.16
CA ALA A 423 -19.84 -9.69 10.97
C ALA A 423 -20.94 -10.50 10.29
N ALA A 424 -20.75 -11.82 10.14
CA ALA A 424 -21.78 -12.71 9.60
C ALA A 424 -23.08 -12.65 10.42
N ARG A 425 -22.97 -12.73 11.75
CA ARG A 425 -24.13 -12.65 12.65
C ARG A 425 -24.83 -11.29 12.59
N LEU A 426 -24.07 -10.20 12.53
CA LEU A 426 -24.65 -8.86 12.51
C LEU A 426 -25.31 -8.55 11.15
N PHE A 427 -24.56 -8.70 10.05
CA PHE A 427 -24.97 -8.21 8.74
C PHE A 427 -25.87 -9.17 7.98
N VAL A 428 -25.69 -10.48 8.19
CA VAL A 428 -26.45 -11.52 7.47
C VAL A 428 -27.58 -12.09 8.30
N ALA A 429 -27.31 -12.42 9.57
CA ALA A 429 -28.33 -13.00 10.46
C ALA A 429 -29.16 -11.95 11.22
N GLY A 430 -28.75 -10.67 11.23
CA GLY A 430 -29.46 -9.60 11.93
C GLY A 430 -29.39 -9.68 13.47
N ASP A 431 -28.36 -10.34 14.02
CA ASP A 431 -28.19 -10.52 15.46
C ASP A 431 -27.50 -9.30 16.10
N ASP A 432 -28.29 -8.30 16.51
CA ASP A 432 -27.74 -7.06 17.10
C ASP A 432 -26.98 -7.29 18.42
N ARG A 433 -27.11 -8.46 19.06
CA ARG A 433 -26.39 -8.77 20.32
C ARG A 433 -24.86 -8.85 20.13
N VAL A 434 -24.37 -9.02 18.91
CA VAL A 434 -22.93 -8.96 18.59
C VAL A 434 -22.46 -7.57 18.18
N ARG A 435 -23.36 -6.61 17.90
CA ARG A 435 -23.02 -5.23 17.53
C ARG A 435 -22.02 -4.56 18.49
N PRO A 436 -22.08 -4.74 19.82
CA PRO A 436 -21.11 -4.11 20.73
C PRO A 436 -19.65 -4.49 20.49
N LEU A 437 -19.39 -5.60 19.79
CA LEU A 437 -18.04 -6.01 19.36
C LEU A 437 -17.52 -5.16 18.20
N LEU A 438 -18.42 -4.62 17.37
CA LEU A 438 -18.10 -4.00 16.08
C LEU A 438 -18.30 -2.48 16.08
N ASP A 439 -19.16 -1.93 16.93
CA ASP A 439 -19.63 -0.56 16.75
C ASP A 439 -18.94 0.50 17.63
N GLY A 440 -17.87 0.17 18.36
CA GLY A 440 -17.24 1.07 19.31
C GLY A 440 -17.89 1.15 20.70
N THR A 441 -18.71 0.17 21.07
CA THR A 441 -19.23 0.05 22.45
C THR A 441 -18.15 -0.33 23.47
N GLY A 442 -16.98 -0.82 23.03
CA GLY A 442 -15.89 -1.21 23.91
C GLY A 442 -16.13 -2.57 24.58
N ARG A 443 -16.47 -3.60 23.78
CA ARG A 443 -16.60 -4.99 24.25
C ARG A 443 -15.65 -5.89 23.48
N ARG A 444 -15.11 -6.92 24.15
CA ARG A 444 -14.32 -7.97 23.50
C ARG A 444 -15.11 -9.28 23.35
N ALA A 445 -14.69 -10.10 22.40
CA ALA A 445 -15.14 -11.49 22.27
C ALA A 445 -14.17 -12.41 23.03
N PRO A 446 -14.62 -13.19 24.05
CA PRO A 446 -13.74 -14.07 24.81
C PRO A 446 -12.98 -15.11 23.96
N SER A 447 -13.60 -15.64 22.90
CA SER A 447 -12.93 -16.58 21.98
C SER A 447 -11.75 -15.97 21.21
N ALA A 448 -11.63 -14.65 21.17
CA ALA A 448 -10.50 -13.95 20.57
C ALA A 448 -9.36 -13.67 21.58
N ASP A 449 -9.53 -13.97 22.86
CA ASP A 449 -8.47 -13.78 23.86
C ASP A 449 -7.21 -14.60 23.46
N PRO A 450 -5.99 -14.04 23.62
CA PRO A 450 -5.65 -12.82 24.35
C PRO A 450 -5.70 -11.53 23.50
N ALA A 451 -6.22 -11.54 22.27
CA ALA A 451 -6.18 -10.36 21.40
C ALA A 451 -6.85 -9.13 22.03
N ARG A 452 -6.20 -7.97 21.90
CA ARG A 452 -6.78 -6.67 22.25
C ARG A 452 -7.28 -6.03 20.97
N VAL A 453 -8.61 -5.96 20.84
CA VAL A 453 -9.28 -5.38 19.67
C VAL A 453 -10.10 -4.19 20.12
N LEU A 454 -9.75 -3.02 19.60
CA LEU A 454 -10.49 -1.77 19.79
C LEU A 454 -11.39 -1.55 18.58
N SER A 455 -12.56 -0.94 18.78
CA SER A 455 -13.48 -0.66 17.67
C SER A 455 -14.00 0.77 17.68
N HIS A 456 -14.31 1.27 16.49
CA HIS A 456 -15.18 2.42 16.27
C HIS A 456 -16.05 2.16 15.04
N ALA A 457 -17.09 2.97 14.86
CA ALA A 457 -17.89 2.88 13.63
C ALA A 457 -18.54 4.20 13.25
N VAL A 458 -18.85 4.30 11.95
CA VAL A 458 -19.73 5.34 11.39
C VAL A 458 -20.99 4.69 10.80
N GLY A 459 -21.99 5.51 10.47
CA GLY A 459 -23.28 5.02 9.99
C GLY A 459 -24.08 4.25 11.06
N GLY A 460 -24.96 3.34 10.65
CA GLY A 460 -25.89 2.66 11.55
C GLY A 460 -26.92 3.62 12.19
N ASN A 461 -27.18 3.44 13.49
CA ASN A 461 -28.10 4.32 14.23
C ASN A 461 -27.40 5.60 14.76
N ARG A 462 -26.73 6.31 13.84
CA ARG A 462 -26.02 7.56 14.11
C ARG A 462 -26.58 8.75 13.33
N THR A 463 -26.41 9.94 13.88
CA THR A 463 -26.71 11.24 13.25
C THR A 463 -25.51 12.17 13.40
N THR A 464 -25.06 12.80 12.32
CA THR A 464 -23.88 13.68 12.34
C THR A 464 -24.04 14.81 13.35
N ALA A 465 -23.05 14.98 14.23
CA ALA A 465 -23.00 16.11 15.16
C ALA A 465 -21.85 17.07 14.80
N ILE A 466 -20.63 16.55 14.65
CA ILE A 466 -19.44 17.30 14.25
C ILE A 466 -18.77 16.48 13.16
N LEU A 467 -18.64 17.05 11.97
CA LEU A 467 -17.83 16.52 10.88
C LEU A 467 -16.95 17.69 10.41
N PRO A 468 -15.70 17.79 10.89
CA PRO A 468 -14.84 18.93 10.64
C PRO A 468 -14.75 19.23 9.15
N ALA A 469 -14.93 20.50 8.81
CA ALA A 469 -14.94 21.03 7.46
C ALA A 469 -14.67 22.54 7.51
N ASP A 470 -14.45 23.17 6.36
CA ASP A 470 -14.28 24.61 6.28
C ASP A 470 -15.49 25.36 6.89
N GLY A 471 -15.20 26.50 7.52
CA GLY A 471 -16.20 27.36 8.18
C GLY A 471 -16.51 26.98 9.63
N TYR A 472 -15.97 25.87 10.15
CA TYR A 472 -16.01 25.59 11.60
C TYR A 472 -15.22 26.66 12.37
N ARG A 473 -15.74 27.08 13.52
CA ARG A 473 -15.05 28.00 14.43
C ARG A 473 -14.43 27.22 15.58
N THR A 474 -13.15 27.43 15.83
CA THR A 474 -12.43 26.78 16.94
C THR A 474 -11.92 27.81 17.96
N GLY A 475 -11.58 27.36 19.17
CA GLY A 475 -11.03 28.23 20.21
C GLY A 475 -10.35 27.48 21.35
N GLY A 476 -9.60 28.22 22.17
CA GLY A 476 -9.01 27.72 23.42
C GLY A 476 -7.88 26.70 23.28
N GLY A 477 -7.31 26.52 22.09
CA GLY A 477 -6.31 25.48 21.78
C GLY A 477 -6.76 24.46 20.73
N ALA A 478 -8.04 24.52 20.31
CA ALA A 478 -8.52 23.78 19.15
C ALA A 478 -8.19 24.52 17.84
N ARG A 479 -7.71 23.79 16.82
CA ARG A 479 -7.54 24.26 15.45
C ARG A 479 -8.11 23.25 14.46
N LEU A 480 -8.73 23.77 13.40
CA LEU A 480 -8.99 22.98 12.21
C LEU A 480 -7.64 22.67 11.53
N CYS A 481 -7.51 21.49 10.98
CA CYS A 481 -6.30 21.05 10.31
C CYS A 481 -6.67 20.11 9.16
N ASP A 482 -5.85 20.10 8.11
CA ASP A 482 -6.04 19.21 6.98
C ASP A 482 -5.37 17.86 7.26
N GLN A 483 -6.07 16.78 6.88
CA GLN A 483 -5.59 15.43 7.12
C GLN A 483 -4.51 15.02 6.11
N VAL A 484 -4.63 15.48 4.85
CA VAL A 484 -3.71 15.14 3.76
C VAL A 484 -3.29 16.43 3.07
N THR A 485 -2.16 16.97 3.52
CA THR A 485 -1.51 18.17 2.96
C THR A 485 -0.03 18.13 3.29
N ARG A 486 0.80 18.77 2.45
CA ARG A 486 2.20 19.07 2.74
C ARG A 486 2.42 20.41 3.44
N ASP A 487 1.36 21.22 3.54
CA ASP A 487 1.43 22.55 4.15
C ASP A 487 1.51 22.49 5.68
N ASP A 488 1.90 23.61 6.29
CA ASP A 488 1.99 23.78 7.76
C ASP A 488 0.64 23.57 8.50
N ASP A 489 -0.48 23.54 7.77
CA ASP A 489 -1.82 23.33 8.29
C ASP A 489 -2.14 21.85 8.61
N ALA A 490 -1.23 20.91 8.32
CA ALA A 490 -1.40 19.49 8.57
C ALA A 490 -1.80 19.15 10.03
N CYS A 491 -2.68 18.16 10.19
CA CYS A 491 -3.08 17.67 11.52
C CYS A 491 -1.92 17.02 12.28
N GLU A 492 -1.07 16.32 11.54
CA GLU A 492 0.18 15.74 11.99
C GLU A 492 1.22 16.03 10.91
N PRO A 493 2.46 16.41 11.25
CA PRO A 493 3.50 16.59 10.24
C PRO A 493 3.67 15.28 9.47
N LEU A 494 3.66 15.33 8.14
CA LEU A 494 4.26 14.28 7.31
C LEU A 494 5.74 14.19 7.73
N PRO A 495 6.27 12.97 7.96
CA PRO A 495 6.38 12.00 6.90
C PRO A 495 5.47 10.77 7.10
N PHE A 496 5.24 10.09 5.98
CA PHE A 496 4.65 8.76 5.80
C PHE A 496 4.76 7.83 7.03
N TYR A 497 3.84 7.96 8.01
CA TYR A 497 3.12 6.98 8.86
C TYR A 497 2.15 7.78 9.76
N GLY A 498 1.49 8.77 9.18
CA GLY A 498 0.47 9.54 9.86
C GLY A 498 -0.70 8.66 10.27
N SER A 499 -1.65 9.25 11.00
CA SER A 499 -2.93 8.61 11.30
C SER A 499 -3.55 7.85 10.10
N PRO A 500 -4.17 6.67 10.25
CA PRO A 500 -4.85 5.99 9.14
C PRO A 500 -6.05 6.79 8.63
N HIS A 501 -6.52 7.76 9.43
CA HIS A 501 -7.51 8.75 9.04
C HIS A 501 -7.00 9.73 7.97
N ALA A 502 -5.69 9.77 7.75
CA ALA A 502 -4.95 10.59 6.79
C ALA A 502 -4.34 9.75 5.65
N ALA A 503 -4.82 8.51 5.42
CA ALA A 503 -4.35 7.70 4.30
C ALA A 503 -4.50 8.47 2.98
N MET A 504 -3.41 8.56 2.19
CA MET A 504 -3.37 9.34 0.96
C MET A 504 -4.17 8.66 -0.15
N PHE A 505 -4.75 9.47 -1.03
CA PHE A 505 -5.47 8.95 -2.20
C PHE A 505 -4.53 9.00 -3.40
N ARG A 506 -3.85 7.88 -3.71
CA ARG A 506 -2.77 7.85 -4.72
C ARG A 506 -1.64 8.83 -4.34
N LEU A 507 -0.94 9.35 -5.35
CA LEU A 507 0.07 10.41 -5.21
C LEU A 507 -0.56 11.81 -5.03
N LEU A 508 -1.82 11.91 -4.61
CA LEU A 508 -2.45 13.19 -4.28
C LEU A 508 -2.03 13.63 -2.88
N TYR A 509 -0.91 14.34 -2.80
CA TYR A 509 -0.32 14.81 -1.54
C TYR A 509 -1.14 15.88 -0.83
N ASP A 510 -1.93 16.65 -1.59
CA ASP A 510 -2.79 17.71 -1.08
C ASP A 510 -4.23 17.37 -1.47
N GLU A 511 -5.02 16.87 -0.50
CA GLU A 511 -6.39 16.43 -0.72
C GLU A 511 -7.40 17.38 -0.03
N PRO A 512 -8.06 18.28 -0.77
CA PRO A 512 -8.99 19.23 -0.18
C PRO A 512 -10.25 18.57 0.36
N GLY A 513 -10.77 19.10 1.49
CA GLY A 513 -12.06 18.68 2.06
C GLY A 513 -11.98 17.55 3.09
N ARG A 514 -10.77 17.11 3.46
CA ARG A 514 -10.54 16.17 4.55
C ARG A 514 -9.87 16.86 5.73
N GLN A 515 -10.67 17.12 6.76
CA GLN A 515 -10.23 17.87 7.93
C GLN A 515 -10.50 17.13 9.23
N ALA A 516 -9.72 17.46 10.25
CA ALA A 516 -9.95 17.09 11.63
C ALA A 516 -9.77 18.31 12.55
N ILE A 517 -10.03 18.13 13.85
CA ILE A 517 -9.69 19.14 14.84
C ILE A 517 -8.49 18.65 15.64
N ARG A 518 -7.41 19.41 15.64
CA ARG A 518 -6.29 19.23 16.55
C ARG A 518 -6.49 20.09 17.80
N TYR A 519 -6.20 19.52 18.94
CA TYR A 519 -6.22 20.17 20.24
C TYR A 519 -4.82 20.18 20.81
N ASP A 520 -4.32 21.34 21.19
CA ASP A 520 -3.05 21.49 21.92
C ASP A 520 -3.31 22.32 23.18
N TRP A 521 -2.84 21.86 24.34
CA TRP A 521 -3.00 22.59 25.59
C TRP A 521 -1.74 22.53 26.46
N THR A 522 -1.55 23.58 27.25
CA THR A 522 -0.42 23.75 28.18
C THR A 522 -0.84 23.84 29.65
N ALA A 523 -2.16 23.84 29.91
CA ALA A 523 -2.72 23.82 31.25
C ALA A 523 -3.96 22.92 31.31
N ALA A 524 -4.07 22.11 32.38
CA ALA A 524 -5.28 21.35 32.69
C ALA A 524 -6.48 22.28 32.89
N GLY A 525 -7.67 21.81 32.52
CA GLY A 525 -8.90 22.59 32.66
C GLY A 525 -9.15 23.64 31.58
N THR A 526 -8.24 23.79 30.61
CA THR A 526 -8.42 24.73 29.48
C THR A 526 -9.58 24.29 28.59
N PRO A 527 -10.68 25.05 28.47
CA PRO A 527 -11.80 24.69 27.61
C PRO A 527 -11.45 24.95 26.15
N MET A 528 -11.44 23.89 25.34
CA MET A 528 -11.20 23.94 23.90
C MET A 528 -12.51 23.73 23.16
N THR A 529 -12.86 24.64 22.25
CA THR A 529 -14.20 24.69 21.65
C THR A 529 -14.18 24.47 20.15
N VAL A 530 -15.22 23.81 19.64
CA VAL A 530 -15.49 23.59 18.22
C VAL A 530 -16.95 23.88 17.96
N SER A 531 -17.24 24.78 17.01
CA SER A 531 -18.61 25.17 16.64
C SER A 531 -18.83 24.97 15.14
N PRO A 532 -19.77 24.11 14.72
CA PRO A 532 -20.15 24.01 13.32
C PRO A 532 -20.81 25.33 12.84
N PRO A 533 -20.80 25.62 11.53
CA PRO A 533 -21.50 26.77 10.97
C PRO A 533 -23.00 26.77 11.27
N THR A 534 -23.60 25.57 11.31
CA THR A 534 -25.00 25.34 11.67
C THR A 534 -25.05 24.32 12.81
N ALA A 535 -25.78 24.64 13.88
CA ALA A 535 -25.92 23.75 15.02
C ALA A 535 -26.51 22.40 14.60
N ALA A 536 -25.84 21.31 14.97
CA ALA A 536 -26.24 19.97 14.57
C ALA A 536 -27.37 19.45 15.46
N ARG A 537 -28.37 18.79 14.86
CA ARG A 537 -29.47 18.16 15.62
C ARG A 537 -29.10 16.73 15.98
N LEU A 538 -29.22 16.38 17.26
CA LEU A 538 -28.98 15.02 17.75
C LEU A 538 -30.20 14.10 17.59
N GLY A 539 -31.36 14.66 17.23
CA GLY A 539 -32.60 13.90 17.05
C GLY A 539 -32.96 13.08 18.31
N SER A 540 -33.22 11.79 18.10
CA SER A 540 -33.54 10.84 19.18
C SER A 540 -32.33 10.10 19.73
N ALA A 541 -31.10 10.55 19.43
CA ALA A 541 -29.88 9.94 19.95
C ALA A 541 -29.94 9.73 21.47
N GLU A 542 -29.29 8.71 22.02
CA GLU A 542 -29.17 8.49 23.47
C GLU A 542 -27.83 9.00 24.02
N ARG A 543 -26.79 8.94 23.19
CA ARG A 543 -25.41 9.29 23.52
C ARG A 543 -24.86 10.26 22.48
N LEU A 544 -23.84 11.01 22.88
CA LEU A 544 -22.90 11.63 21.95
C LEU A 544 -21.66 10.73 21.91
N ALA A 545 -21.35 10.20 20.73
CA ALA A 545 -20.14 9.44 20.43
C ALA A 545 -19.11 10.39 19.82
N LEU A 546 -17.85 10.31 20.25
CA LEU A 546 -16.72 11.07 19.72
C LEU A 546 -15.65 10.08 19.30
N ARG A 547 -15.04 10.30 18.14
CA ARG A 547 -13.81 9.58 17.73
C ARG A 547 -12.61 10.46 18.04
N LEU A 548 -11.93 10.15 19.14
CA LEU A 548 -10.81 10.89 19.69
C LEU A 548 -9.52 10.09 19.61
N ALA A 549 -8.43 10.74 19.20
CA ALA A 549 -7.09 10.17 19.22
C ALA A 549 -6.18 10.98 20.14
N VAL A 550 -5.16 10.33 20.69
CA VAL A 550 -4.05 10.94 21.42
C VAL A 550 -2.74 10.36 20.91
N PRO A 551 -1.59 11.02 21.11
CA PRO A 551 -0.32 10.51 20.62
C PRO A 551 -0.04 9.10 21.13
N GLN A 552 0.73 8.33 20.36
CA GLN A 552 1.12 6.98 20.74
C GLN A 552 1.87 6.95 22.06
N ASN A 553 1.86 5.81 22.75
CA ASN A 553 2.49 5.60 24.05
C ASN A 553 2.09 6.64 25.13
N THR A 554 1.02 7.41 24.91
CA THR A 554 0.47 8.33 25.91
C THR A 554 -0.34 7.52 26.93
N PRO A 555 -0.16 7.74 28.24
CA PRO A 555 -1.01 7.14 29.26
C PRO A 555 -2.48 7.57 29.08
N PRO A 556 -3.44 6.92 29.76
CA PRO A 556 -4.86 7.28 29.64
C PRO A 556 -5.12 8.78 29.85
N ALA A 557 -5.53 9.48 28.80
CA ALA A 557 -5.83 10.90 28.79
C ALA A 557 -7.33 11.13 28.95
N THR A 558 -7.72 11.92 29.96
CA THR A 558 -9.13 12.17 30.29
C THR A 558 -9.56 13.57 29.87
N PHE A 559 -10.75 13.66 29.29
CA PHE A 559 -11.36 14.90 28.81
C PHE A 559 -12.78 15.02 29.37
N GLY A 560 -13.09 16.16 29.99
CA GLY A 560 -14.46 16.56 30.25
C GLY A 560 -15.14 16.99 28.95
N VAL A 561 -16.33 16.47 28.69
CA VAL A 561 -17.14 16.79 27.51
C VAL A 561 -18.31 17.65 27.93
N SER A 562 -18.48 18.81 27.28
CA SER A 562 -19.67 19.64 27.44
C SER A 562 -20.16 20.16 26.10
N VAL A 563 -21.45 20.46 26.03
CA VAL A 563 -22.09 21.01 24.83
C VAL A 563 -22.88 22.26 25.20
N THR A 564 -22.74 23.29 24.37
CA THR A 564 -23.62 24.46 24.37
C THR A 564 -24.68 24.30 23.28
N ASP A 565 -25.95 24.41 23.66
CA ASP A 565 -27.10 24.34 22.74
C ASP A 565 -27.39 25.70 22.06
N THR A 566 -28.31 25.72 21.11
CA THR A 566 -28.76 26.93 20.39
C THR A 566 -29.45 27.96 21.29
N ALA A 567 -29.83 27.60 22.51
CA ALA A 567 -30.34 28.53 23.52
C ALA A 567 -29.21 29.12 24.40
N GLY A 568 -27.95 28.77 24.13
CA GLY A 568 -26.77 29.22 24.87
C GLY A 568 -26.55 28.48 26.20
N ARG A 569 -27.26 27.38 26.46
CA ARG A 569 -27.09 26.60 27.70
C ARG A 569 -26.00 25.57 27.52
N THR A 570 -24.99 25.65 28.38
CA THR A 570 -23.91 24.66 28.46
C THR A 570 -24.29 23.52 29.41
N THR A 571 -24.20 22.29 28.93
CA THR A 571 -24.47 21.07 29.70
C THR A 571 -23.20 20.22 29.75
N ALA A 572 -22.73 19.88 30.95
CA ALA A 572 -21.67 18.89 31.13
C ALA A 572 -22.24 17.48 30.86
N LEU A 573 -21.61 16.74 29.94
CA LEU A 573 -22.06 15.42 29.53
C LEU A 573 -21.31 14.28 30.24
N GLY A 574 -20.16 14.59 30.85
CA GLY A 574 -19.33 13.66 31.59
C GLY A 574 -17.89 13.65 31.09
N ASP A 575 -17.09 12.77 31.66
CA ASP A 575 -15.68 12.59 31.29
C ASP A 575 -15.52 11.35 30.39
N VAL A 576 -14.56 11.41 29.47
CA VAL A 576 -14.13 10.30 28.61
C VAL A 576 -12.62 10.12 28.71
N THR A 577 -12.15 8.90 28.54
CA THR A 577 -10.73 8.57 28.61
C THR A 577 -10.31 7.84 27.34
N VAL A 578 -9.18 8.24 26.76
CA VAL A 578 -8.56 7.63 25.58
C VAL A 578 -7.11 7.32 25.91
N THR A 579 -6.62 6.15 25.52
CA THR A 579 -5.24 5.71 25.75
C THR A 579 -4.48 5.76 24.43
N GLY A 580 -3.23 6.25 24.44
CA GLY A 580 -2.37 6.19 23.26
C GLY A 580 -2.09 4.74 22.87
N LEU A 581 -2.13 4.45 21.57
CA LEU A 581 -1.80 3.10 21.09
C LEU A 581 -0.32 2.77 21.37
N PRO A 582 0.02 1.49 21.65
CA PRO A 582 1.40 1.07 21.82
C PRO A 582 2.15 1.22 20.50
N ALA A 583 3.28 1.94 20.49
CA ALA A 583 4.11 2.18 19.31
C ALA A 583 5.58 1.84 19.54
N GLY A 584 6.22 1.21 18.55
CA GLY A 584 7.64 0.91 18.52
C GLY A 584 8.49 1.96 17.79
N GLU A 585 9.65 1.57 17.26
CA GLU A 585 10.64 2.48 16.66
C GLU A 585 10.11 3.17 15.40
N PHE A 586 9.34 2.45 14.59
CA PHE A 586 8.73 2.96 13.36
C PHE A 586 7.26 3.37 13.55
N GLY A 587 6.80 3.41 14.81
CA GLY A 587 5.48 3.86 15.21
C GLY A 587 4.33 2.88 14.88
N THR A 588 3.29 2.86 15.71
CA THR A 588 1.93 2.56 15.24
C THR A 588 1.25 3.87 14.88
N PRO A 589 0.24 3.93 14.02
CA PRO A 589 -0.32 5.21 13.62
C PRO A 589 -1.25 5.78 14.71
N VAL A 590 -1.38 7.10 14.79
CA VAL A 590 -2.34 7.75 15.70
C VAL A 590 -3.75 7.42 15.21
N TRP A 591 -4.53 6.70 16.03
CA TRP A 591 -5.84 6.20 15.61
C TRP A 591 -6.92 6.60 16.60
N ALA A 592 -8.06 7.07 16.08
CA ALA A 592 -9.14 7.55 16.91
C ALA A 592 -9.96 6.40 17.49
N GLN A 593 -10.19 6.45 18.80
CA GLN A 593 -11.04 5.52 19.53
C GLN A 593 -12.42 6.15 19.74
N GLU A 594 -13.48 5.34 19.66
CA GLU A 594 -14.82 5.82 19.96
C GLU A 594 -15.05 5.84 21.48
N VAL A 595 -15.43 7.00 21.99
CA VAL A 595 -15.88 7.21 23.37
C VAL A 595 -17.27 7.82 23.38
N ARG A 596 -18.08 7.52 24.40
CA ARG A 596 -19.49 7.92 24.44
C ARG A 596 -19.88 8.55 25.77
N VAL A 597 -20.57 9.68 25.69
CA VAL A 597 -21.19 10.34 26.85
C VAL A 597 -22.72 10.34 26.73
N PRO A 598 -23.46 10.23 27.85
CA PRO A 598 -24.90 10.49 27.86
C PRO A 598 -25.21 11.90 27.35
N ARG A 599 -26.27 12.06 26.56
CA ARG A 599 -26.64 13.39 26.04
C ARG A 599 -27.33 14.31 27.06
N HIS A 600 -27.76 13.78 28.21
CA HIS A 600 -28.46 14.52 29.28
C HIS A 600 -29.57 15.50 28.82
N GLY A 601 -30.37 15.09 27.82
CA GLY A 601 -31.47 15.91 27.32
C GLY A 601 -31.11 16.95 26.26
N VAL A 602 -29.82 17.16 25.97
CA VAL A 602 -29.35 18.01 24.86
C VAL A 602 -29.96 17.53 23.54
N ARG A 603 -30.45 18.48 22.73
CA ARG A 603 -31.13 18.21 21.44
C ARG A 603 -30.34 18.68 20.24
N ASP A 604 -29.46 19.65 20.44
CA ASP A 604 -28.62 20.23 19.42
C ASP A 604 -27.27 20.65 19.99
N VAL A 605 -26.26 20.63 19.11
CA VAL A 605 -24.88 20.96 19.41
C VAL A 605 -24.53 22.22 18.62
N ALA A 606 -24.50 23.37 19.30
CA ALA A 606 -24.01 24.62 18.72
C ALA A 606 -22.49 24.78 18.94
N THR A 607 -22.00 24.30 20.09
CA THR A 607 -20.57 24.21 20.40
C THR A 607 -20.30 22.93 21.18
N LEU A 608 -19.30 22.18 20.75
CA LEU A 608 -18.68 21.10 21.51
C LEU A 608 -17.45 21.64 22.24
N THR A 609 -17.32 21.35 23.52
CA THR A 609 -16.17 21.75 24.35
C THR A 609 -15.51 20.52 24.95
N LEU A 610 -14.21 20.38 24.74
CA LEU A 610 -13.36 19.42 25.42
C LEU A 610 -12.50 20.14 26.47
N THR A 611 -12.40 19.55 27.67
CA THR A 611 -11.62 20.10 28.78
C THR A 611 -10.64 19.05 29.28
N PRO A 612 -9.33 19.17 28.99
CA PRO A 612 -8.36 18.16 29.34
C PRO A 612 -8.12 18.14 30.84
N ARG A 613 -7.94 16.95 31.42
CA ARG A 613 -7.58 16.79 32.84
C ARG A 613 -6.07 16.75 33.06
N ALA A 614 -5.29 16.48 32.02
CA ALA A 614 -3.84 16.47 32.07
C ALA A 614 -3.24 17.88 31.98
N ALA A 615 -2.05 18.09 32.57
CA ALA A 615 -1.39 19.39 32.64
C ALA A 615 -1.09 19.99 31.25
N SER A 616 -0.67 19.16 30.29
CA SER A 616 -0.44 19.54 28.90
C SER A 616 -0.65 18.34 27.99
N GLY A 617 -0.74 18.56 26.69
CA GLY A 617 -0.80 17.48 25.71
C GLY A 617 -1.42 17.89 24.38
N THR A 618 -1.61 16.88 23.54
CA THR A 618 -2.22 16.98 22.23
C THR A 618 -3.30 15.90 22.08
N ALA A 619 -4.35 16.20 21.33
CA ALA A 619 -5.38 15.24 20.93
C ALA A 619 -5.98 15.62 19.58
N TRP A 620 -6.68 14.69 18.94
CA TRP A 620 -7.41 14.93 17.69
C TRP A 620 -8.85 14.45 17.80
N LEU A 621 -9.80 15.23 17.25
CA LEU A 621 -11.17 14.81 17.03
C LEU A 621 -11.38 14.62 15.53
N ILE A 622 -11.66 13.38 15.14
CA ILE A 622 -11.98 13.03 13.75
C ILE A 622 -13.42 13.40 13.42
N ASP A 623 -14.36 13.08 14.32
CA ASP A 623 -15.76 13.48 14.25
C ASP A 623 -16.55 13.15 15.54
N ALA A 624 -17.78 13.64 15.61
CA ALA A 624 -18.74 13.28 16.65
C ALA A 624 -20.14 13.02 16.08
N TRP A 625 -20.88 12.11 16.72
CA TRP A 625 -22.16 11.62 16.26
C TRP A 625 -23.15 11.50 17.43
N GLY A 626 -24.41 11.90 17.22
CA GLY A 626 -25.50 11.38 18.02
C GLY A 626 -25.63 9.87 17.76
N TRP A 627 -25.69 9.06 18.82
CA TRP A 627 -25.72 7.61 18.75
C TRP A 627 -26.86 7.01 19.55
N SER A 628 -27.46 5.93 19.04
CA SER A 628 -28.40 5.07 19.76
C SER A 628 -28.07 3.60 19.50
N PRO A 629 -28.52 2.66 20.36
CA PRO A 629 -28.40 1.24 20.05
C PRO A 629 -29.17 0.82 18.79
N GLY A 630 -28.73 -0.26 18.15
CA GLY A 630 -29.38 -0.92 17.03
C GLY A 630 -28.69 -0.75 15.68
N THR A 631 -28.87 -1.74 14.82
CA THR A 631 -28.41 -1.76 13.42
C THR A 631 -29.62 -1.65 12.50
N PRO A 632 -30.04 -0.43 12.12
CA PRO A 632 -31.17 -0.24 11.22
C PRO A 632 -30.89 -0.88 9.86
N ASP A 633 -31.95 -1.16 9.10
CA ASP A 633 -31.81 -1.55 7.70
C ASP A 633 -30.89 -0.52 6.98
N PRO A 634 -29.86 -0.97 6.26
CA PRO A 634 -28.99 -0.09 5.49
C PRO A 634 -29.73 0.83 4.52
N ARG A 635 -30.93 0.44 4.04
CA ARG A 635 -31.75 1.23 3.08
C ARG A 635 -30.92 1.66 1.87
N THR A 636 -30.43 0.70 1.10
CA THR A 636 -29.65 0.94 -0.12
C THR A 636 -30.35 1.95 -1.02
N THR A 637 -29.67 3.05 -1.32
CA THR A 637 -30.17 4.11 -2.19
C THR A 637 -29.68 3.85 -3.60
N PRO A 638 -30.53 3.95 -4.65
CA PRO A 638 -30.04 3.96 -6.02
C PRO A 638 -29.15 5.19 -6.23
N LEU A 639 -27.87 4.94 -6.53
CA LEU A 639 -26.89 5.99 -6.81
C LEU A 639 -26.45 5.90 -8.28
N PRO A 640 -26.25 7.03 -8.98
CA PRO A 640 -25.47 7.02 -10.21
C PRO A 640 -24.06 6.49 -9.93
N ARG A 641 -23.49 5.83 -10.93
CA ARG A 641 -22.11 5.34 -10.93
C ARG A 641 -21.27 6.16 -11.88
N VAL A 642 -20.01 6.41 -11.53
CA VAL A 642 -19.01 6.97 -12.44
C VAL A 642 -17.82 6.04 -12.62
N ASP A 643 -17.26 6.05 -13.82
CA ASP A 643 -16.09 5.28 -14.22
C ASP A 643 -15.18 6.18 -15.07
N VAL A 644 -13.92 6.34 -14.69
CA VAL A 644 -12.90 7.09 -15.42
C VAL A 644 -12.23 6.17 -16.43
N ALA A 645 -12.05 6.63 -17.67
CA ALA A 645 -11.32 5.88 -18.69
C ALA A 645 -9.93 6.46 -18.91
N GLY A 646 -8.94 5.60 -19.15
CA GLY A 646 -7.61 6.00 -19.61
C GLY A 646 -7.55 6.25 -21.12
N ARG A 647 -6.42 6.81 -21.58
CA ARG A 647 -6.14 7.11 -22.99
C ARG A 647 -4.64 7.22 -23.24
N VAL A 648 -4.17 6.64 -24.35
CA VAL A 648 -2.81 6.87 -24.87
C VAL A 648 -2.83 8.04 -25.86
N VAL A 649 -1.86 8.93 -25.78
CA VAL A 649 -1.71 10.12 -26.63
C VAL A 649 -0.24 10.36 -27.00
N THR A 650 0.04 11.26 -27.94
CA THR A 650 1.41 11.75 -28.24
C THR A 650 1.55 13.20 -27.78
N GLU A 651 2.78 13.61 -27.43
CA GLU A 651 3.08 14.97 -26.96
C GLU A 651 2.90 16.01 -28.08
N GLY A 652 3.35 15.66 -29.30
CA GLY A 652 3.34 16.55 -30.47
C GLY A 652 4.40 17.65 -30.38
N GLY A 653 4.55 18.43 -31.46
CA GLY A 653 5.65 19.39 -31.61
C GLY A 653 5.56 20.67 -30.77
N PRO A 654 6.59 21.53 -30.79
CA PRO A 654 6.61 22.81 -30.08
C PRO A 654 5.44 23.72 -30.46
N GLY A 655 4.69 24.19 -29.46
CA GLY A 655 3.51 25.03 -29.66
C GLY A 655 2.26 24.27 -30.10
N GLU A 656 2.32 22.94 -30.11
CA GLU A 656 1.19 22.05 -30.33
C GLU A 656 0.56 21.53 -29.03
N ASP A 657 0.56 22.32 -27.95
CA ASP A 657 -0.14 21.99 -26.71
C ASP A 657 -1.58 21.52 -27.01
N ARG A 658 -1.89 20.29 -26.62
CA ARG A 658 -3.16 19.64 -26.91
C ARG A 658 -3.90 19.36 -25.61
N THR A 659 -5.11 19.91 -25.51
CA THR A 659 -6.03 19.54 -24.44
C THR A 659 -6.88 18.36 -24.88
N TYR A 660 -6.63 17.20 -24.27
CA TYR A 660 -7.44 16.00 -24.39
C TYR A 660 -8.62 16.04 -23.42
N ARG A 661 -9.76 15.48 -23.83
CA ARG A 661 -10.95 15.33 -22.99
C ARG A 661 -11.07 13.89 -22.54
N ILE A 662 -10.69 13.64 -21.30
CA ILE A 662 -10.75 12.32 -20.69
C ILE A 662 -12.19 12.07 -20.22
N PRO A 663 -12.87 11.05 -20.77
CA PRO A 663 -14.26 10.81 -20.46
C PRO A 663 -14.39 10.13 -19.09
N VAL A 664 -15.22 10.74 -18.24
CA VAL A 664 -15.78 10.09 -17.06
C VAL A 664 -17.20 9.67 -17.40
N ALA A 665 -17.42 8.36 -17.58
CA ALA A 665 -18.72 7.80 -17.89
C ALA A 665 -19.65 7.92 -16.67
N VAL A 666 -20.92 8.21 -16.91
CA VAL A 666 -21.95 8.25 -15.87
C VAL A 666 -23.04 7.24 -16.22
N THR A 667 -23.28 6.29 -15.33
CA THR A 667 -24.31 5.25 -15.47
C THR A 667 -25.39 5.41 -14.40
N GLY A 668 -26.65 5.42 -14.81
CA GLY A 668 -27.80 5.64 -13.93
C GLY A 668 -28.25 7.10 -13.85
N ALA A 669 -29.13 7.41 -12.90
CA ALA A 669 -29.69 8.74 -12.74
C ALA A 669 -29.68 9.15 -11.27
N GLY A 670 -29.39 10.43 -11.02
CA GLY A 670 -29.42 11.03 -9.69
C GLY A 670 -28.64 12.35 -9.68
N ASP A 671 -28.94 13.20 -8.71
CA ASP A 671 -28.09 14.35 -8.39
C ASP A 671 -26.93 13.87 -7.53
N ALA A 672 -25.71 14.18 -7.95
CA ALA A 672 -24.52 13.82 -7.19
C ALA A 672 -23.42 14.87 -7.27
N ARG A 673 -22.48 14.83 -6.33
CA ARG A 673 -21.24 15.59 -6.36
C ARG A 673 -20.07 14.62 -6.39
N LEU A 674 -19.09 14.96 -7.22
CA LEU A 674 -17.87 14.19 -7.44
C LEU A 674 -16.68 15.14 -7.34
N ARG A 675 -15.61 14.71 -6.68
CA ARG A 675 -14.30 15.35 -6.79
C ARG A 675 -13.53 14.73 -7.94
N LEU A 676 -12.98 15.58 -8.78
CA LEU A 676 -12.09 15.21 -9.86
C LEU A 676 -10.73 15.84 -9.58
N SER A 677 -9.68 15.07 -9.85
CA SER A 677 -8.30 15.53 -9.72
C SER A 677 -7.51 15.14 -10.96
N VAL A 678 -6.64 16.04 -11.41
CA VAL A 678 -5.61 15.74 -12.41
C VAL A 678 -4.27 15.81 -11.69
N VAL A 679 -3.56 14.69 -11.65
CA VAL A 679 -2.27 14.54 -10.97
C VAL A 679 -1.20 14.40 -12.04
N GLN A 680 -0.23 15.30 -12.01
CA GLN A 680 0.90 15.29 -12.94
C GLN A 680 1.88 14.16 -12.56
N PRO A 681 2.77 13.75 -13.48
CA PRO A 681 3.71 12.67 -13.25
C PRO A 681 4.66 12.91 -12.06
N ASP A 682 4.93 14.17 -11.73
CA ASP A 682 5.72 14.55 -10.56
C ASP A 682 5.04 14.20 -9.22
N GLY A 683 3.73 13.88 -9.24
CA GLY A 683 2.86 13.66 -8.10
C GLY A 683 2.61 14.90 -7.24
N ALA A 684 3.58 15.80 -7.13
CA ALA A 684 3.52 17.03 -6.34
C ALA A 684 2.61 18.10 -6.94
N SER A 685 2.43 18.10 -8.26
CA SER A 685 1.58 19.04 -8.99
C SER A 685 0.24 18.37 -9.27
N SER A 686 -0.82 18.88 -8.64
CA SER A 686 -2.18 18.41 -8.89
C SER A 686 -3.18 19.56 -8.87
N VAL A 687 -4.29 19.36 -9.60
CA VAL A 687 -5.44 20.26 -9.55
C VAL A 687 -6.66 19.45 -9.19
N SER A 688 -7.38 19.87 -8.15
CA SER A 688 -8.58 19.21 -7.65
C SER A 688 -9.77 20.16 -7.64
N TRP A 689 -10.93 19.70 -8.13
CA TRP A 689 -12.18 20.48 -8.08
C TRP A 689 -13.40 19.57 -7.88
N THR A 690 -14.50 20.17 -7.42
CA THR A 690 -15.78 19.45 -7.34
C THR A 690 -16.64 19.75 -8.56
N THR A 691 -17.28 18.72 -9.10
CA THR A 691 -18.30 18.81 -10.15
C THR A 691 -19.63 18.20 -9.68
N THR A 692 -20.72 18.58 -10.35
CA THR A 692 -22.07 18.04 -10.09
C THR A 692 -22.48 17.14 -11.25
N VAL A 693 -22.89 15.92 -10.94
CA VAL A 693 -23.56 15.01 -11.88
C VAL A 693 -25.05 15.38 -11.89
N ARG A 694 -25.55 15.76 -13.07
CA ARG A 694 -26.97 16.10 -13.24
C ARG A 694 -27.79 14.88 -13.68
N PRO A 695 -29.08 14.80 -13.34
CA PRO A 695 -29.97 13.76 -13.84
C PRO A 695 -29.96 13.69 -15.38
N GLY A 696 -29.74 12.50 -15.93
CA GLY A 696 -29.65 12.27 -17.38
C GLY A 696 -28.29 12.59 -18.01
N GLN A 697 -27.32 13.11 -17.25
CA GLN A 697 -25.94 13.26 -17.71
C GLN A 697 -25.28 11.88 -17.81
N THR A 698 -24.70 11.57 -18.96
CA THR A 698 -24.04 10.27 -19.22
C THR A 698 -22.51 10.37 -19.28
N ARG A 699 -21.97 11.58 -19.24
CA ARG A 699 -20.54 11.85 -19.38
C ARG A 699 -20.16 13.18 -18.72
N ILE A 700 -18.97 13.21 -18.13
CA ILE A 700 -18.23 14.42 -17.77
C ILE A 700 -16.91 14.38 -18.55
N ASP A 701 -16.49 15.51 -19.09
CA ASP A 701 -15.20 15.63 -19.77
C ASP A 701 -14.20 16.31 -18.84
N VAL A 702 -13.09 15.63 -18.57
CA VAL A 702 -11.97 16.19 -17.82
C VAL A 702 -10.93 16.71 -18.81
N PRO A 703 -10.62 18.02 -18.83
CA PRO A 703 -9.55 18.54 -19.66
C PRO A 703 -8.20 18.17 -19.06
N VAL A 704 -7.35 17.54 -19.87
CA VAL A 704 -5.94 17.28 -19.57
C VAL A 704 -5.13 17.91 -20.69
N THR A 705 -4.28 18.87 -20.38
CA THR A 705 -3.37 19.49 -21.34
C THR A 705 -2.05 18.74 -21.30
N VAL A 706 -1.67 18.20 -22.45
CA VAL A 706 -0.32 17.67 -22.70
C VAL A 706 0.42 18.75 -23.48
N ARG A 707 1.62 19.07 -23.01
CA ARG A 707 2.50 20.03 -23.66
C ARG A 707 3.20 19.35 -24.83
N GLY A 708 3.29 20.03 -25.96
CA GLY A 708 4.07 19.57 -27.09
C GLY A 708 5.42 20.28 -27.15
N ASP A 709 6.47 19.53 -27.44
CA ASP A 709 7.83 20.01 -27.61
C ASP A 709 8.58 19.19 -28.68
N ASP A 710 9.88 19.44 -28.82
CA ASP A 710 10.77 18.74 -29.74
C ASP A 710 11.95 18.10 -28.99
N VAL A 711 11.74 17.78 -27.71
CA VAL A 711 12.77 17.41 -26.77
C VAL A 711 12.51 16.01 -26.24
N TRP A 712 13.40 15.09 -26.59
CA TRP A 712 13.24 13.70 -26.19
C TRP A 712 13.20 13.49 -24.67
N ASN A 713 12.28 12.64 -24.22
CA ASN A 713 12.08 12.19 -22.85
C ASN A 713 12.21 10.66 -22.74
N HIS A 714 13.05 10.21 -21.81
CA HIS A 714 13.33 8.79 -21.57
C HIS A 714 12.24 8.09 -20.74
N THR A 715 11.49 8.86 -19.94
CA THR A 715 10.45 8.34 -19.03
C THR A 715 9.07 8.58 -19.61
N ALA A 716 8.22 7.55 -19.64
CA ALA A 716 6.83 7.69 -20.04
C ALA A 716 6.11 8.68 -19.11
N GLU A 717 5.54 9.73 -19.68
CA GLU A 717 4.80 10.73 -18.94
C GLU A 717 3.37 10.22 -18.72
N VAL A 718 3.01 9.96 -17.46
CA VAL A 718 1.67 9.45 -17.09
C VAL A 718 0.96 10.47 -16.22
N ILE A 719 -0.12 11.04 -16.76
CA ILE A 719 -1.00 11.95 -16.02
C ILE A 719 -2.20 11.16 -15.51
N GLU A 720 -2.48 11.17 -14.20
CA GLU A 720 -3.64 10.48 -13.64
C GLU A 720 -4.87 11.40 -13.56
N VAL A 721 -6.02 10.91 -14.02
CA VAL A 721 -7.34 11.51 -13.73
C VAL A 721 -8.01 10.67 -12.66
N LEU A 722 -8.26 11.28 -11.50
CA LEU A 722 -8.86 10.62 -10.34
C LEU A 722 -10.29 11.09 -10.11
N ALA A 723 -11.16 10.17 -9.68
CA ALA A 723 -12.53 10.44 -9.27
C ALA A 723 -12.78 9.94 -7.85
N LYS A 724 -13.35 10.81 -7.00
CA LYS A 724 -13.72 10.48 -5.63
C LYS A 724 -15.13 10.95 -5.29
N ALA A 725 -15.90 10.07 -4.66
CA ALA A 725 -17.26 10.37 -4.27
C ALA A 725 -17.31 11.47 -3.19
N GLU A 726 -18.13 12.49 -3.41
CA GLU A 726 -18.42 13.50 -2.38
C GLU A 726 -19.81 13.23 -1.77
N THR A 727 -20.85 13.21 -2.61
CA THR A 727 -22.22 12.92 -2.19
C THR A 727 -23.01 12.32 -3.34
N GLY A 728 -23.86 11.32 -3.07
CA GLY A 728 -24.84 10.78 -4.00
C GLY A 728 -24.29 9.98 -5.19
N VAL A 729 -23.05 9.50 -5.17
CA VAL A 729 -22.41 8.78 -6.29
C VAL A 729 -21.64 7.55 -5.83
N LEU A 730 -21.66 6.50 -6.65
CA LEU A 730 -20.72 5.37 -6.57
C LEU A 730 -19.59 5.60 -7.56
N VAL A 731 -18.35 5.39 -7.14
CA VAL A 731 -17.20 5.39 -8.06
C VAL A 731 -16.80 3.95 -8.30
N GLY A 732 -16.88 3.50 -9.54
CA GLY A 732 -16.31 2.24 -9.99
C GLY A 732 -14.84 2.44 -10.31
N ASP A 733 -14.52 2.57 -11.60
CA ASP A 733 -13.17 2.88 -12.06
C ASP A 733 -12.83 4.30 -11.63
N TYR A 734 -11.99 4.41 -10.60
CA TYR A 734 -11.68 5.68 -9.95
C TYR A 734 -10.50 6.41 -10.58
N VAL A 735 -9.74 5.74 -11.44
CA VAL A 735 -8.54 6.25 -12.11
C VAL A 735 -8.63 5.98 -13.60
N GLY A 736 -8.18 6.94 -14.40
CA GLY A 736 -7.79 6.71 -15.78
C GLY A 736 -6.49 7.46 -16.04
N THR A 737 -5.56 6.82 -16.75
CA THR A 737 -4.27 7.41 -17.10
C THR A 737 -4.31 8.09 -18.46
N VAL A 738 -3.56 9.17 -18.62
CA VAL A 738 -3.16 9.69 -19.92
C VAL A 738 -1.71 9.33 -20.12
N ASP A 739 -1.48 8.25 -20.88
CA ASP A 739 -0.14 7.79 -21.19
C ASP A 739 0.37 8.59 -22.40
N VAL A 740 1.28 9.54 -22.14
CA VAL A 740 1.87 10.40 -23.16
C VAL A 740 3.09 9.68 -23.71
N VAL A 741 3.01 9.34 -24.99
CA VAL A 741 4.08 8.72 -25.76
C VAL A 741 4.92 9.82 -26.37
N ASN A 742 6.20 9.83 -26.02
CA ASN A 742 7.18 10.72 -26.63
C ASN A 742 7.32 10.40 -28.14
N ASP A 743 7.08 11.37 -29.01
CA ASP A 743 7.22 11.25 -30.47
C ASP A 743 8.50 11.88 -31.03
N ASP A 744 9.32 12.48 -30.18
CA ASP A 744 10.60 13.07 -30.56
C ASP A 744 11.74 12.06 -30.73
N PRO A 745 12.68 12.30 -31.66
CA PRO A 745 13.83 11.44 -31.86
C PRO A 745 14.84 11.61 -30.71
N ALA A 746 15.30 10.49 -30.14
CA ALA A 746 16.42 10.49 -29.21
C ALA A 746 17.66 11.14 -29.86
N GLY A 747 18.35 11.99 -29.10
CA GLY A 747 19.59 12.61 -29.52
C GLY A 747 20.67 11.56 -29.80
N THR A 748 21.52 11.80 -30.80
CA THR A 748 22.71 10.97 -31.01
C THR A 748 23.78 11.30 -29.98
N VAL A 749 24.48 10.28 -29.49
CA VAL A 749 25.57 10.45 -28.54
C VAL A 749 26.92 10.33 -29.23
N THR A 750 27.82 11.25 -28.92
CA THR A 750 29.23 11.16 -29.26
C THR A 750 30.06 11.12 -27.98
N ALA A 751 31.19 10.42 -28.01
CA ALA A 751 32.10 10.31 -26.89
C ALA A 751 33.52 10.52 -27.39
N GLY A 752 34.33 11.28 -26.67
CA GLY A 752 35.72 11.51 -27.06
C GLY A 752 36.59 12.11 -25.96
N PRO A 753 37.91 12.03 -26.09
CA PRO A 753 38.83 12.61 -25.12
C PRO A 753 38.78 14.15 -25.17
N VAL A 754 38.69 14.77 -23.99
CA VAL A 754 39.03 16.17 -23.76
C VAL A 754 40.53 16.28 -23.52
N THR A 755 41.07 15.39 -22.68
CA THR A 755 42.50 15.16 -22.45
C THR A 755 42.78 13.65 -22.49
N GLY A 756 43.20 13.16 -23.67
CA GLY A 756 43.43 11.72 -23.90
C GLY A 756 44.88 11.27 -23.68
N SER A 757 45.80 12.19 -23.38
CA SER A 757 47.16 11.85 -22.98
C SER A 757 47.73 12.92 -22.06
N VAL A 758 48.35 12.49 -20.96
CA VAL A 758 48.92 13.36 -19.93
C VAL A 758 50.25 12.80 -19.45
N THR A 759 51.09 13.66 -18.88
CA THR A 759 52.18 13.20 -18.02
C THR A 759 51.64 12.88 -16.62
N GLU A 760 52.36 12.10 -15.84
CA GLU A 760 52.04 11.84 -14.43
C GLU A 760 51.75 13.12 -13.64
N GLY A 761 50.74 13.05 -12.77
CA GLY A 761 50.16 14.21 -12.08
C GLY A 761 49.17 15.03 -12.93
N GLY A 762 48.91 14.63 -14.18
CA GLY A 762 47.89 15.21 -15.05
C GLY A 762 46.52 14.56 -14.88
N THR A 763 45.49 15.08 -15.58
CA THR A 763 44.13 14.53 -15.50
C THR A 763 43.67 14.10 -16.90
N LEU A 764 43.40 12.81 -17.05
CA LEU A 764 42.71 12.29 -18.22
C LEU A 764 41.24 12.66 -18.12
N THR A 765 40.65 13.19 -19.19
CA THR A 765 39.25 13.61 -19.21
C THR A 765 38.61 13.20 -20.54
N TRP A 766 37.42 12.61 -20.46
CA TRP A 766 36.57 12.32 -21.62
C TRP A 766 35.23 13.01 -21.46
N ARG A 767 34.61 13.35 -22.60
CA ARG A 767 33.31 14.00 -22.65
C ARG A 767 32.36 13.18 -23.49
N LEU A 768 31.19 12.93 -22.91
CA LEU A 768 30.01 12.47 -23.61
C LEU A 768 29.24 13.71 -24.07
N THR A 769 28.81 13.75 -25.33
CA THR A 769 28.05 14.88 -25.88
C THR A 769 26.81 14.38 -26.61
N LEU A 770 25.64 14.87 -26.22
CA LEU A 770 24.40 14.72 -26.97
C LEU A 770 24.33 15.73 -28.10
N SER A 771 23.73 15.31 -29.22
CA SER A 771 23.43 16.22 -30.32
C SER A 771 22.33 17.23 -29.98
N THR A 772 21.44 16.88 -29.05
CA THR A 772 20.29 17.68 -28.62
C THR A 772 20.03 17.45 -27.13
N PRO A 773 19.57 18.47 -26.37
CA PRO A 773 19.20 18.27 -24.97
C PRO A 773 17.99 17.34 -24.84
N SER A 774 17.79 16.75 -23.67
CA SER A 774 16.61 15.95 -23.29
C SER A 774 15.84 16.59 -22.13
N GLU A 775 14.55 16.28 -22.01
CA GLU A 775 13.70 16.81 -20.92
C GLU A 775 13.91 16.06 -19.61
N SER A 776 14.09 14.74 -19.71
CA SER A 776 14.62 13.93 -18.63
C SER A 776 16.14 13.99 -18.67
N TYR A 777 16.78 13.45 -17.65
CA TYR A 777 18.19 13.12 -17.77
C TYR A 777 18.41 12.07 -18.87
N TYR A 778 19.57 12.15 -19.52
CA TYR A 778 19.96 11.22 -20.58
C TYR A 778 21.02 10.25 -20.11
N ALA A 779 20.85 9.02 -20.61
CA ALA A 779 20.98 7.87 -19.80
C ALA A 779 20.81 6.58 -20.63
N GLU A 780 21.71 6.25 -21.56
CA GLU A 780 21.65 4.98 -22.33
C GLU A 780 22.75 3.91 -22.11
N THR A 781 23.95 4.25 -21.58
CA THR A 781 25.03 3.26 -21.38
C THR A 781 25.91 3.53 -20.16
N VAL A 782 26.61 2.48 -19.70
CA VAL A 782 27.69 2.54 -18.71
C VAL A 782 29.01 2.25 -19.43
N TYR A 783 30.05 3.04 -19.15
CA TYR A 783 31.41 2.76 -19.61
C TYR A 783 32.17 2.02 -18.50
N ALA A 784 32.66 0.81 -18.75
CA ALA A 784 33.58 0.13 -17.82
C ALA A 784 35.02 0.20 -18.36
N ALA A 785 36.00 0.27 -17.47
CA ALA A 785 37.38 0.03 -17.86
C ALA A 785 37.56 -1.44 -18.27
N PHE A 786 38.35 -1.68 -19.31
CA PHE A 786 38.74 -2.99 -19.80
C PHE A 786 40.27 -3.05 -19.92
N PRO A 787 40.86 -4.26 -19.85
CA PRO A 787 42.26 -4.44 -20.17
C PRO A 787 42.58 -3.82 -21.54
N PRO A 788 43.55 -2.91 -21.63
CA PRO A 788 43.84 -2.19 -22.86
C PRO A 788 44.30 -3.15 -23.95
N ALA A 789 43.92 -2.89 -25.19
CA ALA A 789 44.31 -3.74 -26.33
C ALA A 789 45.84 -3.82 -26.57
N GLY A 790 46.62 -2.90 -26.01
CA GLY A 790 48.08 -2.94 -26.00
C GLY A 790 48.69 -1.95 -25.00
N GLY A 791 49.85 -2.32 -24.44
CA GLY A 791 50.53 -1.56 -23.39
C GLY A 791 50.19 -2.04 -21.96
N PRO A 792 50.94 -1.56 -20.94
CA PRO A 792 50.59 -1.74 -19.54
C PRO A 792 49.32 -0.94 -19.20
N GLU A 793 48.52 -1.49 -18.29
CA GLU A 793 47.29 -0.86 -17.82
C GLU A 793 47.57 0.03 -16.63
N LEU A 794 46.97 1.22 -16.60
CA LEU A 794 47.01 2.13 -15.45
C LEU A 794 46.46 1.39 -14.21
N SER A 795 47.08 1.60 -13.05
CA SER A 795 46.75 0.94 -11.79
C SER A 795 46.14 1.92 -10.77
N THR A 796 45.52 1.37 -9.73
CA THR A 796 44.93 2.14 -8.63
C THR A 796 45.94 2.95 -7.82
N VAL A 797 47.25 2.67 -7.96
CA VAL A 797 48.33 3.43 -7.29
C VAL A 797 48.80 4.63 -8.11
N ASP A 798 48.45 4.73 -9.38
CA ASP A 798 48.90 5.81 -10.29
C ASP A 798 47.86 6.94 -10.39
N VAL A 799 46.74 6.79 -9.68
CA VAL A 799 45.62 7.73 -9.62
C VAL A 799 45.48 8.36 -8.25
N ASP A 800 44.82 9.53 -8.17
CA ASP A 800 44.65 10.23 -6.90
C ASP A 800 43.89 9.33 -5.90
N PRO A 801 44.51 9.01 -4.74
CA PRO A 801 43.95 8.04 -3.81
C PRO A 801 42.68 8.54 -3.11
N GLN A 802 42.54 9.87 -2.97
CA GLN A 802 41.35 10.47 -2.39
C GLN A 802 40.20 10.44 -3.41
N TRP A 803 40.47 10.77 -4.68
CA TRP A 803 39.49 10.63 -5.76
C TRP A 803 39.00 9.19 -5.92
N LEU A 804 39.91 8.21 -5.90
CA LEU A 804 39.56 6.79 -6.03
C LEU A 804 38.67 6.33 -4.86
N LEU A 805 38.99 6.79 -3.64
CA LEU A 805 38.20 6.50 -2.44
C LEU A 805 36.83 7.18 -2.48
N ASP A 806 36.76 8.46 -2.83
CA ASP A 806 35.52 9.23 -2.87
C ASP A 806 34.59 8.79 -4.01
N THR A 807 35.15 8.38 -5.15
CA THR A 807 34.39 8.02 -6.36
C THR A 807 34.00 6.54 -6.39
N PHE A 808 34.86 5.64 -5.90
CA PHE A 808 34.66 4.18 -6.01
C PHE A 808 34.68 3.44 -4.68
N GLY A 809 34.97 4.09 -3.56
CA GLY A 809 35.07 3.44 -2.24
C GLY A 809 36.24 2.46 -2.13
N VAL A 810 37.21 2.53 -3.03
CA VAL A 810 38.34 1.60 -3.11
C VAL A 810 39.64 2.31 -2.71
N PRO A 811 40.43 1.74 -1.77
CA PRO A 811 41.75 2.28 -1.47
C PRO A 811 42.72 2.03 -2.62
N ALA A 812 43.66 2.96 -2.83
CA ALA A 812 44.71 2.84 -3.86
C ALA A 812 45.57 1.57 -3.69
N GLU A 813 45.83 1.17 -2.43
CA GLU A 813 46.55 -0.04 -2.10
C GLU A 813 45.66 -1.19 -1.62
N PRO A 814 46.01 -2.46 -1.94
CA PRO A 814 47.10 -2.86 -2.84
C PRO A 814 46.80 -2.50 -4.30
N ALA A 815 47.84 -2.28 -5.11
CA ALA A 815 47.75 -1.98 -6.54
C ALA A 815 46.87 -2.99 -7.29
N ARG A 816 45.91 -2.47 -8.06
CA ARG A 816 44.98 -3.24 -8.90
C ARG A 816 44.86 -2.56 -10.27
N PRO A 817 44.69 -3.32 -11.36
CA PRO A 817 44.35 -2.74 -12.65
C PRO A 817 43.03 -1.96 -12.59
N LEU A 818 42.94 -0.83 -13.31
CA LEU A 818 41.71 -0.01 -13.27
C LEU A 818 40.47 -0.73 -13.82
N HIS A 819 40.57 -1.73 -14.69
CA HIS A 819 39.41 -2.51 -15.18
C HIS A 819 38.68 -3.29 -14.09
N GLU A 820 39.30 -3.53 -12.93
CA GLU A 820 38.64 -4.18 -11.79
C GLU A 820 37.79 -3.20 -10.97
N VAL A 821 37.94 -1.88 -11.18
CA VAL A 821 37.43 -0.85 -10.25
C VAL A 821 36.68 0.27 -10.97
N VAL A 822 37.20 0.76 -12.09
CA VAL A 822 36.73 2.00 -12.73
C VAL A 822 35.59 1.71 -13.69
N TYR A 823 34.49 2.40 -13.45
CA TYR A 823 33.39 2.56 -14.37
C TYR A 823 32.96 4.01 -14.38
N TRP A 824 32.43 4.47 -15.51
CA TRP A 824 31.86 5.78 -15.66
C TRP A 824 30.41 5.65 -16.06
N TRP A 825 29.57 6.30 -15.27
CA TRP A 825 28.18 6.44 -15.56
C TRP A 825 27.88 7.86 -16.06
N PRO A 826 27.83 8.09 -17.38
CA PRO A 826 27.64 9.43 -17.92
C PRO A 826 26.23 9.95 -17.62
N TYR A 827 26.14 10.94 -16.73
CA TYR A 827 24.95 11.78 -16.60
C TYR A 827 24.98 12.92 -17.56
N ILE A 828 23.95 13.05 -18.36
CA ILE A 828 23.64 14.35 -18.92
C ILE A 828 22.35 14.81 -18.25
N PRO A 829 22.42 15.77 -17.29
CA PRO A 829 21.24 16.32 -16.66
C PRO A 829 20.24 16.82 -17.71
N ALA A 830 18.96 16.84 -17.35
CA ALA A 830 17.92 17.48 -18.15
C ALA A 830 18.37 18.87 -18.65
N GLY A 831 18.15 19.15 -19.93
CA GLY A 831 18.55 20.40 -20.59
C GLY A 831 20.06 20.59 -20.82
N SER A 832 20.92 19.64 -20.40
CA SER A 832 22.36 19.69 -20.65
C SER A 832 22.72 18.90 -21.91
N LEU A 833 23.90 19.20 -22.48
CA LEU A 833 24.41 18.50 -23.67
C LEU A 833 25.60 17.59 -23.36
N THR A 834 26.22 17.70 -22.20
CA THR A 834 27.53 17.09 -21.96
C THR A 834 27.65 16.50 -20.57
N ALA A 835 28.34 15.36 -20.50
CA ALA A 835 28.86 14.76 -19.28
C ALA A 835 30.37 14.67 -19.40
N GLU A 836 31.11 14.87 -18.31
CA GLU A 836 32.54 14.63 -18.29
C GLU A 836 32.92 13.60 -17.25
N PHE A 837 33.97 12.85 -17.56
CA PHE A 837 34.62 11.95 -16.64
C PHE A 837 36.11 12.19 -16.64
N SER A 838 36.67 12.29 -15.44
CA SER A 838 38.06 12.60 -15.25
C SER A 838 38.71 11.60 -14.32
N ILE A 839 39.90 11.14 -14.71
CA ILE A 839 40.80 10.32 -13.90
C ILE A 839 42.04 11.20 -13.58
N PRO A 840 42.14 11.74 -12.36
CA PRO A 840 43.34 12.43 -11.91
C PRO A 840 44.45 11.41 -11.61
N THR A 841 45.59 11.56 -12.29
CA THR A 841 46.80 10.76 -12.05
C THR A 841 47.67 11.44 -11.00
N ILE A 842 48.51 10.68 -10.31
CA ILE A 842 49.53 11.23 -9.41
C ILE A 842 50.92 11.12 -10.05
N ARG A 843 51.92 11.75 -9.43
CA ARG A 843 53.33 11.49 -9.74
C ARG A 843 53.89 10.61 -8.67
N ASP A 844 54.73 9.67 -9.08
CA ASP A 844 55.58 8.95 -8.14
C ASP A 844 57.07 9.02 -8.55
N ASP A 845 57.90 8.20 -7.90
CA ASP A 845 59.35 8.16 -8.12
C ASP A 845 59.78 6.91 -8.92
N LEU A 846 58.82 6.17 -9.50
CA LEU A 846 59.03 4.96 -10.28
C LEU A 846 59.09 5.32 -11.77
N ALA A 847 60.09 4.81 -12.47
CA ALA A 847 60.20 5.00 -13.91
C ALA A 847 59.35 3.93 -14.61
N GLU A 848 58.21 4.35 -15.15
CA GLU A 848 57.21 3.44 -15.71
C GLU A 848 57.05 3.60 -17.23
N PRO A 849 56.78 2.50 -17.97
CA PRO A 849 56.37 2.60 -19.36
C PRO A 849 55.03 3.35 -19.49
N ALA A 850 54.75 3.95 -20.65
CA ALA A 850 53.45 4.62 -20.86
C ALA A 850 52.27 3.67 -20.61
N GLU A 851 51.37 4.06 -19.73
CA GLU A 851 50.27 3.24 -19.24
C GLU A 851 48.94 3.69 -19.84
N THR A 852 48.02 2.76 -20.04
CA THR A 852 46.78 3.01 -20.76
C THR A 852 45.56 2.62 -19.93
N VAL A 853 44.52 3.45 -20.01
CA VAL A 853 43.16 3.11 -19.58
C VAL A 853 42.25 3.09 -20.81
N GLU A 854 41.44 2.04 -20.92
CA GLU A 854 40.47 1.86 -22.00
C GLU A 854 39.08 1.67 -21.43
N LEU A 855 38.17 2.62 -21.67
CA LEU A 855 36.77 2.55 -21.24
C LEU A 855 35.89 2.11 -22.40
N ARG A 856 35.06 1.08 -22.23
CA ARG A 856 34.13 0.58 -23.24
C ARG A 856 32.68 0.67 -22.77
N PRO A 857 31.73 1.02 -23.66
CA PRO A 857 30.30 0.89 -23.36
C PRO A 857 29.93 -0.59 -23.16
N ILE A 858 29.05 -0.88 -22.20
CA ILE A 858 28.62 -2.24 -21.87
C ILE A 858 27.41 -2.69 -22.71
N SER A 859 26.53 -1.75 -23.07
CA SER A 859 25.22 -2.04 -23.70
C SER A 859 25.11 -1.63 -25.18
N ASP A 860 26.20 -1.17 -25.81
CA ASP A 860 26.19 -0.73 -27.22
C ASP A 860 27.55 -0.86 -27.94
N GLU A 861 27.57 -0.60 -29.24
CA GLU A 861 28.73 -0.78 -30.13
C GLU A 861 29.59 0.50 -30.32
N ARG A 862 29.49 1.51 -29.45
CA ARG A 862 30.32 2.73 -29.57
C ARG A 862 31.83 2.42 -29.39
N PRO A 863 32.72 3.19 -30.04
CA PRO A 863 34.16 2.96 -29.93
C PRO A 863 34.68 3.18 -28.49
N PRO A 864 35.75 2.47 -28.09
CA PRO A 864 36.36 2.64 -26.77
C PRO A 864 36.95 4.05 -26.60
N LEU A 865 36.93 4.53 -25.36
CA LEU A 865 37.61 5.75 -24.94
C LEU A 865 38.96 5.39 -24.31
N THR A 866 40.04 5.85 -24.92
CA THR A 866 41.41 5.56 -24.46
C THR A 866 42.06 6.77 -23.83
N GLY A 867 42.88 6.57 -22.80
CA GLY A 867 43.74 7.58 -22.20
C GLY A 867 45.12 7.00 -21.93
N VAL A 868 46.16 7.81 -22.14
CA VAL A 868 47.56 7.39 -21.96
C VAL A 868 48.28 8.30 -20.97
N VAL A 869 48.91 7.69 -19.97
CA VAL A 869 49.75 8.38 -18.98
C VAL A 869 51.21 8.08 -19.31
N THR A 870 52.05 9.10 -19.31
CA THR A 870 53.51 8.97 -19.48
C THR A 870 54.22 9.56 -18.28
N ASP A 871 55.39 9.04 -17.93
CA ASP A 871 56.31 9.66 -16.97
C ASP A 871 56.69 11.11 -17.37
#